data_AF-A0A066RNR7-F1
#
_entry.id   AF-A0A066RNR7-F1
#
_cell.length_a   1.000
_cell.length_b   1.000
_cell.length_c   1.000
_cell.angle_alpha   90.00
_cell.angle_beta   90.00
_cell.angle_gamma   90.00
#
_symmetry.space_group_name_H-M   'P 1'
#
loop_
_entity.id
_entity.type
_entity.pdbx_description
1 polymer ?
#
loop_
_entity_poly.entity_id
_entity_poly.type
_entity_poly.pdbx_seq_one_letter_code
_entity_poly.pdbx_strand_id
1 'polypeptide(L)'
;MTKFKKKAPKKYVEILCDRNCQLVHDAAEFENAEIVIAIPHKNQTQALSHALKSALNQTLVKRRIARIVVLDDSSDEIWSSELGTMLHHPSITLLSAECGSPARARNLLLDWTDAQPNIHWVARLDADDEFFAANSLEALWNTVRNTGKKAAIGSNKLRKDGEILANVNIADPNILSDHFQLAGFIEKFASGITQRELPSCNLILRTNLGLRYPNIRSAEDHWLVSRLLMQHPSDIAICPFPIYAIYSLDGEDTKQNKSNQAWQDQRKRLAYAARKWSNLLAAKKHLLGIGMEGVVWLQDNLVVKEFYPWAITDNDVYKLISLLSEKNLPVSKVKWTKEDDLWQYQTDYDSSNVPEKNIPKQMIICYLKKLYQSGVSTLNIKRNNLIITSNGELQYIDIGKDIQRLTTSKFRDMCARLYSIGILGNPDEEFVRRKSYRRQDDALKALPGFEHFYSEIITSLHPQCVRSDNHSNPAAPIKINAVTLFIKACGQDARLLTDQVIHIVTQLSFPVSFAKKVLLIDPHQGKFLRQYAEEQLASVLQQANQLKNDGIIDTVLIAPANSNTIIAKTYKKWFSQANCVNPHTINNAPLFSQLWGFDQVTTPYVLQCDLDVLIGRRNWHHNYIGDMLSACEPQDVLAVGFNIPHKSKQFISYHGEPGEFAPEVRFSLLDLNRIRNQLPIDNPMSGEHLLFTWHRALQTAMGVRGLRAVRGGASHSYYVHPRNEHKHLPGLAVTRDLIAQGREPAEQYEQFDWIPGAQWHNVPRKEAIVFLLKGRYTKYARLKRCLDSLRSQKNQDFGIILIDDASGATHNWCYPLLLGDLFTKTTLVRHNRHKGRIPNFLLAIKELCQDPQSLIAILDQDDCLMQTNVICTLLNAKQQGADLIQMPMYRPNKPLNLYHPDYTNPRQVAGGNVWSHLRVFTKELFEQIPESYFKRKSSGNWFETTTDYLTMIPMSELATHPIYIDFGYAYWHDRSDYNQEEKQHQESLISELLSKPSLRSVDR
;
A
#
# COMPACT_ATOMS: atom_id res chain seq x y z
N MET A 1 -15.35 24.24 23.72
CA MET A 1 -13.89 24.32 23.95
C MET A 1 -13.28 22.94 23.79
N THR A 2 -12.66 22.71 22.63
CA THR A 2 -12.06 21.45 22.17
C THR A 2 -10.79 21.13 22.93
N LYS A 3 -10.87 20.28 23.95
CA LYS A 3 -9.69 19.65 24.57
C LYS A 3 -9.16 18.54 23.66
N PHE A 4 -8.44 18.95 22.62
CA PHE A 4 -7.51 18.08 21.91
C PHE A 4 -6.27 17.88 22.81
N LYS A 5 -5.96 16.65 23.22
CA LYS A 5 -4.62 16.12 23.60
C LYS A 5 -4.78 14.70 24.17
N LYS A 6 -3.93 13.72 23.87
CA LYS A 6 -2.47 13.81 23.70
C LYS A 6 -2.02 13.28 22.33
N LYS A 7 -1.52 14.16 21.46
CA LYS A 7 -0.50 13.74 20.48
C LYS A 7 0.66 13.17 21.31
N ALA A 8 1.11 11.94 21.02
CA ALA A 8 2.30 11.35 21.64
C ALA A 8 3.42 12.41 21.76
N PRO A 9 4.14 12.47 22.89
CA PRO A 9 5.13 13.51 23.16
C PRO A 9 6.08 13.63 21.98
N LYS A 10 6.42 14.88 21.60
CA LYS A 10 7.43 15.15 20.59
C LYS A 10 8.76 14.59 21.13
N LYS A 11 9.14 13.40 20.69
CA LYS A 11 10.45 12.83 21.00
C LYS A 11 11.46 13.56 20.14
N TYR A 12 12.57 13.97 20.72
CA TYR A 12 13.69 14.54 19.98
C TYR A 12 14.44 13.39 19.27
N VAL A 13 14.13 13.17 17.99
CA VAL A 13 14.63 12.03 17.22
C VAL A 13 15.13 12.50 15.86
N GLU A 14 15.98 11.69 15.23
CA GLU A 14 16.46 11.97 13.89
C GLU A 14 15.39 11.66 12.84
N ILE A 15 14.98 12.68 12.09
CA ILE A 15 14.02 12.60 10.98
C ILE A 15 14.58 13.30 9.75
N LEU A 16 14.03 12.99 8.58
CA LEU A 16 14.28 13.75 7.36
C LEU A 16 13.41 15.01 7.37
N CYS A 17 14.04 16.19 7.43
CA CYS A 17 13.34 17.48 7.45
C CYS A 17 14.19 18.62 6.86
N ASP A 18 13.55 19.76 6.60
CA ASP A 18 14.19 21.03 6.25
C ASP A 18 14.94 21.64 7.44
N ARG A 19 15.74 22.69 7.21
CA ARG A 19 16.58 23.28 8.27
C ARG A 19 15.83 24.33 9.09
N ASN A 20 14.54 24.53 8.81
CA ASN A 20 13.66 25.49 9.48
C ASN A 20 14.32 26.88 9.63
N CYS A 21 15.06 27.32 8.59
CA CYS A 21 15.78 28.59 8.63
C CYS A 21 14.78 29.75 8.60
N GLN A 22 14.90 30.68 9.54
CA GLN A 22 14.07 31.85 9.67
C GLN A 22 14.94 33.10 9.80
N LEU A 23 14.54 34.17 9.11
CA LEU A 23 15.10 35.51 9.28
C LEU A 23 14.45 36.15 10.50
N VAL A 24 15.22 36.39 11.55
CA VAL A 24 14.75 36.97 12.82
C VAL A 24 14.93 38.49 12.82
N HIS A 25 16.07 38.96 12.35
CA HIS A 25 16.39 40.39 12.21
C HIS A 25 17.18 40.60 10.93
N ASP A 26 16.90 41.70 10.22
CA ASP A 26 17.53 42.02 8.95
C ASP A 26 18.29 43.35 8.99
N ALA A 27 19.47 43.35 8.36
CA ALA A 27 20.39 44.46 8.25
C ALA A 27 20.16 45.21 6.93
N ALA A 28 18.94 45.72 6.72
CA ALA A 28 18.53 46.34 5.45
C ALA A 28 19.45 47.51 5.03
N GLU A 29 19.98 48.28 5.98
CA GLU A 29 20.94 49.37 5.71
C GLU A 29 22.27 48.91 5.08
N PHE A 30 22.55 47.62 5.11
CA PHE A 30 23.77 46.98 4.63
C PHE A 30 23.50 46.01 3.47
N GLU A 31 22.37 46.13 2.75
CA GLU A 31 22.03 45.22 1.64
C GLU A 31 23.07 45.22 0.50
N ASN A 32 23.81 46.32 0.36
CA ASN A 32 24.83 46.53 -0.68
C ASN A 32 26.24 46.13 -0.22
N ALA A 33 26.38 45.48 0.93
CA ALA A 33 27.68 45.00 1.42
C ALA A 33 28.27 43.93 0.50
N GLU A 34 29.54 44.09 0.12
CA GLU A 34 30.27 43.15 -0.74
C GLU A 34 30.80 41.93 0.03
N ILE A 35 30.99 42.06 1.34
CA ILE A 35 31.53 41.01 2.20
C ILE A 35 30.66 40.79 3.43
N VAL A 36 30.61 39.56 3.89
CA VAL A 36 29.89 39.18 5.10
C VAL A 36 30.78 38.49 6.11
N ILE A 37 30.66 38.88 7.37
CA ILE A 37 31.25 38.18 8.52
C ILE A 37 30.22 37.16 8.99
N ALA A 38 30.50 35.88 8.74
CA ALA A 38 29.57 34.78 8.98
C ALA A 38 29.91 34.04 10.28
N ILE A 39 29.06 34.19 11.30
CA ILE A 39 29.26 33.69 12.67
C ILE A 39 28.18 32.65 13.02
N PRO A 40 28.50 31.35 13.08
CA PRO A 40 27.61 30.34 13.63
C PRO A 40 27.64 30.39 15.15
N HIS A 41 26.48 30.30 15.79
CA HIS A 41 26.30 30.39 17.22
C HIS A 41 25.51 29.19 17.75
N LYS A 42 25.96 28.67 18.90
CA LYS A 42 25.22 27.68 19.70
C LYS A 42 25.61 27.74 21.17
N ASN A 43 24.74 28.28 22.03
CA ASN A 43 24.91 28.31 23.50
C ASN A 43 26.26 28.90 23.99
N GLN A 44 26.80 29.91 23.31
CA GLN A 44 28.08 30.57 23.63
C GLN A 44 27.93 32.08 23.80
N THR A 45 26.97 32.53 24.61
CA THR A 45 26.52 33.95 24.62
C THR A 45 27.63 34.94 24.95
N GLN A 46 28.44 34.66 25.98
CA GLN A 46 29.54 35.55 26.40
C GLN A 46 30.61 35.66 25.32
N ALA A 47 31.00 34.52 24.73
CA ALA A 47 32.00 34.48 23.68
C ALA A 47 31.51 35.24 22.43
N LEU A 48 30.24 35.03 22.05
CA LEU A 48 29.60 35.74 20.94
C LEU A 48 29.61 37.26 21.15
N SER A 49 29.45 37.74 22.39
CA SER A 49 29.57 39.17 22.70
C SER A 49 30.94 39.73 22.28
N HIS A 50 32.02 39.00 22.55
CA HIS A 50 33.37 39.44 22.18
C HIS A 50 33.57 39.39 20.65
N ALA A 51 33.15 38.29 20.01
CA ALA A 51 33.19 38.15 18.56
C ALA A 51 32.46 39.33 17.87
N LEU A 52 31.23 39.63 18.30
CA LEU A 52 30.43 40.74 17.77
C LEU A 52 31.08 42.10 17.99
N LYS A 53 31.63 42.39 19.19
CA LYS A 53 32.35 43.66 19.44
C LYS A 53 33.53 43.82 18.48
N SER A 54 34.31 42.76 18.27
CA SER A 54 35.45 42.79 17.34
C SER A 54 35.03 42.97 15.89
N ALA A 55 33.91 42.35 15.48
CA ALA A 55 33.34 42.45 14.14
C ALA A 55 32.76 43.84 13.86
N LEU A 56 31.98 44.40 14.80
CA LEU A 56 31.42 45.76 14.71
C LEU A 56 32.51 46.83 14.64
N ASN A 57 33.67 46.57 15.23
CA ASN A 57 34.79 47.50 15.21
C ASN A 57 35.57 47.50 13.87
N GLN A 58 35.31 46.56 12.96
CA GLN A 58 36.03 46.47 11.68
C GLN A 58 35.79 47.70 10.79
N THR A 59 36.85 48.19 10.14
CA THR A 59 36.80 49.34 9.23
C THR A 59 35.80 49.15 8.09
N LEU A 60 35.71 47.94 7.53
CA LEU A 60 34.75 47.62 6.46
C LEU A 60 33.29 47.68 6.94
N VAL A 61 33.00 47.31 8.19
CA VAL A 61 31.64 47.39 8.76
C VAL A 61 31.26 48.86 8.95
N LYS A 62 32.16 49.68 9.52
CA LYS A 62 31.94 51.13 9.68
C LYS A 62 31.70 51.86 8.35
N ARG A 63 32.30 51.37 7.28
CA ARG A 63 32.16 51.90 5.91
C ARG A 63 30.98 51.31 5.13
N ARG A 64 30.17 50.43 5.74
CA ARG A 64 29.06 49.70 5.11
C ARG A 64 29.46 48.81 3.92
N ILE A 65 30.73 48.42 3.84
CA ILE A 65 31.25 47.47 2.85
C ILE A 65 31.05 46.03 3.36
N ALA A 66 31.14 45.83 4.68
CA ALA A 66 30.92 44.55 5.34
C ALA A 66 29.63 44.55 6.16
N ARG A 67 28.89 43.43 6.13
CA ARG A 67 27.78 43.15 7.06
C ARG A 67 28.07 41.90 7.89
N ILE A 68 27.37 41.74 9.00
CA ILE A 68 27.55 40.60 9.92
C ILE A 68 26.30 39.73 9.82
N VAL A 69 26.49 38.42 9.74
CA VAL A 69 25.39 37.45 9.83
C VAL A 69 25.68 36.51 10.97
N VAL A 70 24.76 36.47 11.93
CA VAL A 70 24.77 35.51 13.03
C VAL A 70 23.72 34.45 12.73
N LEU A 71 24.12 33.18 12.78
CA LEU A 71 23.21 32.05 12.67
C LEU A 71 23.13 31.34 14.01
N ASP A 72 21.95 31.34 14.61
CA ASP A 72 21.61 30.55 15.78
C ASP A 72 21.17 29.13 15.41
N ASP A 73 21.96 28.11 15.80
CA ASP A 73 21.65 26.69 15.61
C ASP A 73 20.92 26.11 16.83
N SER A 74 19.71 26.63 17.08
CA SER A 74 18.80 26.18 18.14
C SER A 74 19.40 26.30 19.56
N SER A 75 19.88 27.49 19.92
CA SER A 75 20.34 27.80 21.29
C SER A 75 19.17 27.95 22.28
N ASP A 76 19.50 27.96 23.58
CA ASP A 76 18.53 28.13 24.68
C ASP A 76 17.94 29.54 24.70
N GLU A 77 16.62 29.69 24.88
CA GLU A 77 15.84 30.94 24.68
C GLU A 77 16.39 32.22 25.34
N ILE A 78 17.27 32.11 26.34
CA ILE A 78 17.77 33.23 27.14
C ILE A 78 18.83 34.05 26.39
N TRP A 79 19.61 33.43 25.49
CA TRP A 79 20.82 34.06 24.90
C TRP A 79 20.52 35.37 24.14
N SER A 80 19.39 35.43 23.43
CA SER A 80 19.02 36.59 22.60
C SER A 80 18.64 37.79 23.46
N SER A 81 18.10 37.56 24.66
CA SER A 81 17.76 38.64 25.59
C SER A 81 19.01 39.30 26.19
N GLU A 82 20.06 38.51 26.47
CA GLU A 82 21.33 38.98 27.03
C GLU A 82 22.11 39.87 26.05
N LEU A 83 22.06 39.56 24.76
CA LEU A 83 22.75 40.33 23.71
C LEU A 83 21.83 41.30 22.96
N GLY A 84 20.59 41.49 23.43
CA GLY A 84 19.50 42.11 22.67
C GLY A 84 19.90 43.38 21.92
N THR A 85 20.47 44.38 22.58
CA THR A 85 20.87 45.63 21.91
C THR A 85 21.95 45.46 20.85
N MET A 86 22.88 44.52 21.04
CA MET A 86 23.93 44.24 20.05
C MET A 86 23.37 43.52 18.83
N LEU A 87 22.51 42.52 19.01
CA LEU A 87 21.94 41.72 17.92
C LEU A 87 21.03 42.53 16.97
N HIS A 88 20.47 43.64 17.46
CA HIS A 88 19.65 44.57 16.68
C HIS A 88 20.46 45.74 16.07
N HIS A 89 21.80 45.67 16.10
CA HIS A 89 22.62 46.68 15.44
C HIS A 89 22.36 46.67 13.92
N PRO A 90 22.26 47.83 13.23
CA PRO A 90 21.86 47.91 11.81
C PRO A 90 22.71 47.10 10.82
N SER A 91 23.90 46.67 11.22
CA SER A 91 24.83 45.86 10.42
C SER A 91 24.69 44.35 10.61
N ILE A 92 23.81 43.88 11.50
CA ILE A 92 23.68 42.48 11.87
C ILE A 92 22.39 41.89 11.29
N THR A 93 22.52 40.82 10.53
CA THR A 93 21.41 39.94 10.18
C THR A 93 21.41 38.75 11.13
N LEU A 94 20.26 38.44 11.74
CA LEU A 94 20.09 37.29 12.62
C LEU A 94 19.22 36.22 11.94
N LEU A 95 19.79 35.02 11.82
CA LEU A 95 19.11 33.82 11.35
C LEU A 95 18.93 32.83 12.50
N SER A 96 17.83 32.09 12.51
CA SER A 96 17.61 30.93 13.39
C SER A 96 17.36 29.68 12.56
N ALA A 97 17.94 28.54 12.92
CA ALA A 97 17.77 27.29 12.20
C ALA A 97 17.98 26.03 13.08
N GLU A 98 17.61 24.88 12.52
CA GLU A 98 17.83 23.53 13.03
C GLU A 98 18.87 22.80 12.14
N CYS A 99 20.16 23.16 12.24
CA CYS A 99 21.24 22.55 11.45
C CYS A 99 21.75 21.25 12.08
N GLY A 100 21.89 21.24 13.41
CA GLY A 100 22.24 20.06 14.20
C GLY A 100 23.74 19.69 14.24
N SER A 101 24.60 20.46 13.57
CA SER A 101 26.07 20.32 13.69
C SER A 101 26.77 21.62 13.26
N PRO A 102 27.99 21.90 13.76
CA PRO A 102 28.79 23.05 13.35
C PRO A 102 29.04 23.10 11.83
N ALA A 103 29.37 21.97 11.20
CA ALA A 103 29.58 21.88 9.75
C ALA A 103 28.33 22.32 8.97
N ARG A 104 27.14 21.87 9.38
CA ARG A 104 25.88 22.23 8.73
C ARG A 104 25.49 23.69 8.97
N ALA A 105 25.74 24.22 10.16
CA ALA A 105 25.51 25.64 10.45
C ALA A 105 26.37 26.54 9.55
N ARG A 106 27.66 26.22 9.42
CA ARG A 106 28.56 26.93 8.50
C ARG A 106 28.13 26.79 7.04
N ASN A 107 27.67 25.60 6.63
CA ASN A 107 27.16 25.40 5.28
C ASN A 107 25.86 26.17 5.00
N LEU A 108 24.96 26.30 5.98
CA LEU A 108 23.78 27.17 5.84
C LEU A 108 24.19 28.64 5.67
N LEU A 109 25.17 29.13 6.42
CA LEU A 109 25.71 30.47 6.20
C LEU A 109 26.22 30.62 4.76
N LEU A 110 27.01 29.67 4.26
CA LEU A 110 27.48 29.69 2.86
C LEU A 110 26.32 29.67 1.84
N ASP A 111 25.32 28.81 2.03
CA ASP A 111 24.14 28.75 1.17
C ASP A 111 23.36 30.07 1.19
N TRP A 112 23.18 30.65 2.37
CA TRP A 112 22.48 31.92 2.54
C TRP A 112 23.22 33.03 1.81
N THR A 113 24.55 33.08 1.93
CA THR A 113 25.39 34.09 1.27
C THR A 113 25.43 33.93 -0.24
N ASP A 114 25.46 32.69 -0.75
CA ASP A 114 25.42 32.41 -2.19
C ASP A 114 24.12 32.90 -2.83
N ALA A 115 23.03 32.99 -2.05
CA ALA A 115 21.75 33.53 -2.50
C ALA A 115 21.66 35.07 -2.48
N GLN A 116 22.67 35.78 -1.96
CA GLN A 116 22.66 37.24 -1.86
C GLN A 116 23.38 37.85 -3.08
N PRO A 117 22.71 38.69 -3.89
CA PRO A 117 23.28 39.17 -5.15
C PRO A 117 24.51 40.08 -4.97
N ASN A 118 24.54 40.86 -3.88
CA ASN A 118 25.60 41.85 -3.63
C ASN A 118 26.79 41.29 -2.83
N ILE A 119 26.66 40.10 -2.21
CA ILE A 119 27.76 39.50 -1.45
C ILE A 119 28.66 38.73 -2.40
N HIS A 120 29.93 39.14 -2.46
CA HIS A 120 30.97 38.46 -3.23
C HIS A 120 31.89 37.62 -2.34
N TRP A 121 31.98 37.94 -1.04
CA TRP A 121 32.94 37.33 -0.13
C TRP A 121 32.33 36.97 1.23
N VAL A 122 32.77 35.85 1.79
CA VAL A 122 32.38 35.35 3.11
C VAL A 122 33.63 35.25 3.98
N ALA A 123 33.73 36.14 4.96
CA ALA A 123 34.71 36.09 6.03
C ALA A 123 34.19 35.20 7.16
N ARG A 124 34.94 34.15 7.50
CA ARG A 124 34.58 33.25 8.59
C ARG A 124 35.12 33.75 9.92
N LEU A 125 34.28 33.65 10.95
CA LEU A 125 34.62 33.86 12.35
C LEU A 125 33.77 32.90 13.18
N ASP A 126 34.35 32.22 14.16
CA ASP A 126 33.58 31.40 15.11
C ASP A 126 33.10 32.26 16.29
N ALA A 127 32.04 31.83 16.98
CA ALA A 127 31.44 32.60 18.07
C ALA A 127 32.39 32.81 19.25
N ASP A 128 33.43 31.99 19.38
CA ASP A 128 34.47 32.09 20.42
C ASP A 128 35.79 32.71 19.94
N ASP A 129 35.83 33.21 18.70
CA ASP A 129 36.97 33.90 18.11
C ASP A 129 36.73 35.42 17.99
N GLU A 130 37.80 36.19 17.80
CA GLU A 130 37.75 37.65 17.64
C GLU A 130 38.68 38.13 16.52
N PHE A 131 38.34 39.22 15.84
CA PHE A 131 39.31 39.89 14.97
C PHE A 131 40.46 40.50 15.79
N PHE A 132 41.69 40.37 15.29
CA PHE A 132 42.88 40.84 16.02
C PHE A 132 42.98 42.36 16.09
N ALA A 133 42.67 43.06 14.99
CA ALA A 133 42.71 44.52 14.89
C ALA A 133 41.52 45.05 14.07
N ALA A 134 41.25 46.36 14.18
CA ALA A 134 40.11 47.00 13.48
C ALA A 134 40.21 46.94 11.94
N ASN A 135 41.39 46.72 11.37
CA ASN A 135 41.61 46.60 9.94
C ASN A 135 41.99 45.18 9.49
N SER A 136 41.87 44.16 10.35
CA SER A 136 42.23 42.77 10.04
C SER A 136 41.46 42.23 8.83
N LEU A 137 40.14 42.46 8.79
CA LEU A 137 39.31 42.03 7.66
C LEU A 137 39.68 42.78 6.37
N GLU A 138 39.87 44.10 6.45
CA GLU A 138 40.23 44.95 5.30
C GLU A 138 41.56 44.53 4.70
N ALA A 139 42.56 44.25 5.54
CA ALA A 139 43.87 43.83 5.07
C ALA A 139 43.83 42.51 4.29
N LEU A 140 43.07 41.52 4.79
CA LEU A 140 42.94 40.24 4.09
C LEU A 140 42.07 40.38 2.82
N TRP A 141 40.97 41.12 2.87
CA TRP A 141 40.11 41.39 1.71
C TRP A 141 40.85 42.12 0.59
N ASN A 142 41.76 43.05 0.91
CA ASN A 142 42.59 43.75 -0.08
C ASN A 142 43.46 42.81 -0.92
N THR A 143 43.79 41.61 -0.41
CA THR A 143 44.58 40.61 -1.16
C THR A 143 43.76 39.88 -2.24
N VAL A 144 42.43 39.97 -2.19
CA VAL A 144 41.53 39.23 -3.08
C VAL A 144 40.56 40.12 -3.85
N ARG A 145 40.23 41.32 -3.36
CA ARG A 145 39.35 42.25 -4.06
C ARG A 145 39.95 42.58 -5.44
N ASN A 146 39.09 42.61 -6.46
CA ASN A 146 39.50 42.86 -7.85
C ASN A 146 40.54 41.86 -8.42
N THR A 147 40.63 40.66 -7.85
CA THR A 147 41.48 39.57 -8.37
C THR A 147 40.65 38.37 -8.82
N GLY A 148 41.27 37.47 -9.59
CA GLY A 148 40.69 36.16 -9.93
C GLY A 148 40.75 35.13 -8.80
N LYS A 149 41.24 35.50 -7.61
CA LYS A 149 41.41 34.57 -6.49
C LYS A 149 40.05 34.04 -6.01
N LYS A 150 40.08 32.83 -5.45
CA LYS A 150 38.91 32.14 -4.87
C LYS A 150 38.82 32.32 -3.36
N ALA A 151 39.96 32.53 -2.69
CA ALA A 151 39.99 32.66 -1.25
C ALA A 151 41.23 33.42 -0.75
N ALA A 152 41.20 33.86 0.50
CA ALA A 152 42.36 34.34 1.24
C ALA A 152 42.46 33.66 2.61
N ILE A 153 43.69 33.37 3.05
CA ILE A 153 43.99 32.81 4.38
C ILE A 153 44.95 33.75 5.10
N GLY A 154 44.56 34.18 6.31
CA GLY A 154 45.37 35.03 7.19
C GLY A 154 46.04 34.26 8.33
N SER A 155 46.88 34.92 9.13
CA SER A 155 47.45 34.35 10.36
C SER A 155 46.56 34.56 11.58
N ASN A 156 46.69 33.70 12.60
CA ASN A 156 45.97 33.85 13.88
C ASN A 156 46.89 33.95 15.08
N LYS A 157 46.51 34.76 16.07
CA LYS A 157 46.97 34.60 17.46
C LYS A 157 46.22 33.44 18.11
N LEU A 158 46.84 32.78 19.07
CA LEU A 158 46.22 31.66 19.78
C LEU A 158 45.81 32.11 21.18
N ARG A 159 44.59 31.77 21.61
CA ARG A 159 44.13 31.97 22.98
C ARG A 159 43.98 30.62 23.68
N LYS A 160 44.49 30.52 24.90
CA LYS A 160 44.31 29.35 25.76
C LYS A 160 44.13 29.79 27.21
N ASP A 161 43.15 29.23 27.88
CA ASP A 161 42.73 29.51 29.25
C ASP A 161 42.51 31.02 29.50
N GLY A 162 42.01 31.72 28.47
CA GLY A 162 41.77 33.18 28.49
C GLY A 162 42.98 34.05 28.11
N GLU A 163 44.19 33.48 28.03
CA GLU A 163 45.42 34.21 27.71
C GLU A 163 45.80 34.12 26.23
N ILE A 164 46.26 35.24 25.64
CA ILE A 164 46.79 35.26 24.28
C ILE A 164 48.26 34.81 24.31
N LEU A 165 48.54 33.70 23.64
CA LEU A 165 49.87 33.11 23.57
C LEU A 165 50.83 33.96 22.72
N ALA A 166 52.13 33.90 23.06
CA ALA A 166 53.18 34.54 22.28
C ALA A 166 53.25 33.97 20.85
N ASN A 167 53.09 32.66 20.72
CA ASN A 167 53.11 31.93 19.45
C ASN A 167 51.99 32.36 18.51
N VAL A 168 52.31 32.43 17.22
CA VAL A 168 51.37 32.81 16.15
C VAL A 168 51.17 31.62 15.23
N ASN A 169 49.91 31.31 14.90
CA ASN A 169 49.58 30.40 13.82
C ASN A 169 49.72 31.12 12.48
N ILE A 170 50.97 31.23 12.01
CA ILE A 170 51.32 31.98 10.80
C ILE A 170 50.85 31.23 9.55
N ALA A 171 50.12 31.93 8.68
CA ALA A 171 49.82 31.47 7.32
C ALA A 171 51.05 31.66 6.42
N ASP A 172 51.90 30.63 6.36
CA ASP A 172 53.17 30.66 5.64
C ASP A 172 53.00 30.26 4.16
N PRO A 173 53.28 31.16 3.19
CA PRO A 173 53.10 30.86 1.77
C PRO A 173 54.01 29.73 1.28
N ASN A 174 55.19 29.55 1.87
CA ASN A 174 56.11 28.47 1.47
C ASN A 174 55.58 27.08 1.88
N ILE A 175 54.70 27.03 2.88
CA ILE A 175 54.09 25.78 3.35
C ILE A 175 52.75 25.56 2.66
N LEU A 176 51.90 26.60 2.62
CA LEU A 176 50.51 26.45 2.21
C LEU A 176 50.33 26.38 0.69
N SER A 177 51.25 26.94 -0.11
CA SER A 177 51.16 26.91 -1.58
C SER A 177 51.72 25.65 -2.24
N ASP A 178 52.42 24.79 -1.49
CA ASP A 178 53.06 23.58 -2.01
C ASP A 178 52.42 22.32 -1.40
N HIS A 179 51.94 21.41 -2.24
CA HIS A 179 51.19 20.24 -1.77
C HIS A 179 52.04 19.26 -0.94
N PHE A 180 53.36 19.23 -1.13
CA PHE A 180 54.26 18.37 -0.36
C PHE A 180 54.52 18.97 1.03
N GLN A 181 54.86 20.25 1.08
CA GLN A 181 55.04 20.98 2.34
C GLN A 181 53.74 21.02 3.15
N LEU A 182 52.60 21.22 2.50
CA LEU A 182 51.29 21.20 3.12
C LEU A 182 50.96 19.84 3.73
N ALA A 183 51.18 18.74 3.00
CA ALA A 183 50.94 17.39 3.54
C ALA A 183 51.84 17.11 4.76
N GLY A 184 53.12 17.47 4.70
CA GLY A 184 54.05 17.33 5.83
C GLY A 184 53.68 18.22 7.02
N PHE A 185 53.13 19.43 6.77
CA PHE A 185 52.59 20.29 7.81
C PHE A 185 51.36 19.67 8.48
N ILE A 186 50.44 19.10 7.69
CA ILE A 186 49.25 18.42 8.18
C ILE A 186 49.64 17.22 9.07
N GLU A 187 50.61 16.41 8.65
CA GLU A 187 51.11 15.29 9.45
C GLU A 187 51.67 15.76 10.80
N LYS A 188 52.50 16.81 10.80
CA LYS A 188 53.10 17.36 12.03
C LYS A 188 52.06 17.88 13.02
N PHE A 189 51.01 18.57 12.56
CA PHE A 189 49.98 19.04 13.50
C PHE A 189 49.04 17.92 13.92
N ALA A 190 48.72 16.99 13.02
CA ALA A 190 47.90 15.83 13.37
C ALA A 190 48.56 14.92 14.42
N SER A 191 49.89 14.86 14.44
CA SER A 191 50.68 14.15 15.46
C SER A 191 51.01 14.99 16.70
N GLY A 192 50.58 16.25 16.76
CA GLY A 192 50.86 17.16 17.87
C GLY A 192 52.30 17.67 17.96
N ILE A 193 53.12 17.47 16.92
CA ILE A 193 54.51 17.98 16.86
C ILE A 193 54.53 19.51 16.74
N THR A 194 53.51 20.10 16.12
CA THR A 194 53.33 21.55 16.05
C THR A 194 51.97 21.96 16.60
N GLN A 195 51.92 23.15 17.21
CA GLN A 195 50.68 23.78 17.71
C GLN A 195 49.96 24.61 16.63
N ARG A 196 50.54 24.75 15.43
CA ARG A 196 49.94 25.42 14.28
C ARG A 196 48.93 24.49 13.61
N GLU A 197 47.76 24.99 13.26
CA GLU A 197 46.68 24.22 12.60
C GLU A 197 46.13 24.98 11.38
N LEU A 198 45.15 24.38 10.67
CA LEU A 198 44.48 24.96 9.50
C LEU A 198 43.02 25.35 9.83
N PRO A 199 42.75 26.26 10.77
CA PRO A 199 41.39 26.62 11.12
C PRO A 199 40.70 27.34 9.95
N SER A 200 39.37 27.39 9.96
CA SER A 200 38.64 28.22 8.99
C SER A 200 38.32 29.63 9.46
N CYS A 201 38.62 29.98 10.73
CA CYS A 201 38.33 31.31 11.28
C CYS A 201 39.25 32.43 10.76
N ASN A 202 40.23 32.11 9.91
CA ASN A 202 41.11 33.05 9.20
C ASN A 202 40.92 33.03 7.69
N LEU A 203 39.77 32.53 7.24
CA LEU A 203 39.47 32.30 5.84
C LEU A 203 38.44 33.32 5.33
N ILE A 204 38.72 33.91 4.17
CA ILE A 204 37.75 34.59 3.33
C ILE A 204 37.52 33.74 2.09
N LEU A 205 36.27 33.40 1.79
CA LEU A 205 35.86 32.61 0.63
C LEU A 205 35.05 33.46 -0.35
N ARG A 206 35.26 33.28 -1.64
CA ARG A 206 34.35 33.82 -2.66
C ARG A 206 33.01 33.08 -2.62
N THR A 207 31.91 33.79 -2.87
CA THR A 207 30.59 33.16 -3.02
C THR A 207 30.53 32.30 -4.30
N ASN A 208 29.58 31.36 -4.34
CA ASN A 208 29.29 30.48 -5.47
C ASN A 208 30.43 29.53 -5.88
N LEU A 209 31.33 29.16 -4.95
CA LEU A 209 32.40 28.18 -5.21
C LEU A 209 31.96 26.71 -5.15
N GLY A 210 30.77 26.42 -4.62
CA GLY A 210 30.30 25.03 -4.40
C GLY A 210 31.06 24.26 -3.30
N LEU A 211 32.01 24.89 -2.63
CA LEU A 211 32.75 24.28 -1.51
C LEU A 211 31.91 24.32 -0.23
N ARG A 212 31.80 23.17 0.43
CA ARG A 212 31.07 22.99 1.70
C ARG A 212 31.89 22.18 2.70
N TYR A 213 31.73 22.49 3.99
CA TYR A 213 32.32 21.76 5.10
C TYR A 213 31.80 20.31 5.10
N PRO A 214 32.68 19.29 5.20
CA PRO A 214 32.24 17.92 5.35
C PRO A 214 31.49 17.74 6.67
N ASN A 215 30.40 16.97 6.63
CA ASN A 215 29.57 16.72 7.81
C ASN A 215 30.21 15.65 8.72
N ILE A 216 31.31 16.03 9.38
CA ILE A 216 32.05 15.20 10.34
C ILE A 216 32.09 15.90 11.70
N ARG A 217 32.41 15.14 12.74
CA ARG A 217 32.61 15.66 14.09
C ARG A 217 34.10 15.94 14.30
N SER A 218 34.45 17.21 14.49
CA SER A 218 35.82 17.73 14.61
C SER A 218 36.60 17.76 13.28
N ALA A 219 37.44 18.80 13.13
CA ALA A 219 38.33 19.04 12.00
C ALA A 219 37.66 19.28 10.64
N GLU A 220 36.34 19.48 10.58
CA GLU A 220 35.61 19.78 9.35
C GLU A 220 36.17 21.02 8.62
N ASP A 221 36.66 21.99 9.38
CA ASP A 221 37.32 23.19 8.91
C ASP A 221 38.70 22.88 8.30
N HIS A 222 39.52 22.09 9.00
CA HIS A 222 40.81 21.65 8.48
C HIS A 222 40.66 20.86 7.18
N TRP A 223 39.63 20.01 7.07
CA TRP A 223 39.33 19.29 5.83
C TRP A 223 38.94 20.23 4.69
N LEU A 224 38.10 21.24 4.96
CA LEU A 224 37.72 22.23 3.95
C LEU A 224 38.94 23.02 3.46
N VAL A 225 39.75 23.55 4.39
CA VAL A 225 40.92 24.38 4.08
C VAL A 225 41.99 23.56 3.36
N SER A 226 42.24 22.32 3.80
CA SER A 226 43.18 21.41 3.13
C SER A 226 42.72 21.08 1.72
N ARG A 227 41.43 20.78 1.51
CA ARG A 227 40.87 20.52 0.18
C ARG A 227 41.04 21.74 -0.73
N LEU A 228 40.72 22.92 -0.22
CA LEU A 228 40.87 24.17 -0.95
C LEU A 228 42.32 24.39 -1.39
N LEU A 229 43.28 24.28 -0.48
CA LEU A 229 44.72 24.45 -0.75
C LEU A 229 45.28 23.39 -1.71
N MET A 230 44.82 22.14 -1.62
CA MET A 230 45.26 21.05 -2.50
C MET A 230 44.71 21.17 -3.92
N GLN A 231 43.47 21.63 -4.09
CA GLN A 231 42.82 21.73 -5.41
C GLN A 231 43.06 23.06 -6.12
N HIS A 232 43.28 24.14 -5.38
CA HIS A 232 43.38 25.49 -5.91
C HIS A 232 44.58 26.29 -5.36
N PRO A 233 45.79 25.71 -5.27
CA PRO A 233 46.93 26.36 -4.61
C PRO A 233 47.27 27.74 -5.22
N SER A 234 47.14 27.89 -6.54
CA SER A 234 47.40 29.14 -7.27
C SER A 234 46.30 30.20 -7.10
N ASP A 235 45.09 29.80 -6.72
CA ASP A 235 43.92 30.68 -6.67
C ASP A 235 43.66 31.21 -5.25
N ILE A 236 44.55 30.93 -4.31
CA ILE A 236 44.43 31.32 -2.91
C ILE A 236 45.47 32.41 -2.61
N ALA A 237 45.05 33.47 -1.94
CA ALA A 237 45.96 34.47 -1.38
C ALA A 237 46.36 34.04 0.04
N ILE A 238 47.65 33.95 0.32
CA ILE A 238 48.17 33.65 1.67
C ILE A 238 48.78 34.92 2.23
N CYS A 239 48.24 35.40 3.34
CA CYS A 239 48.59 36.69 3.94
C CYS A 239 49.13 36.49 5.35
N PRO A 240 50.46 36.44 5.53
CA PRO A 240 51.07 36.26 6.85
C PRO A 240 50.76 37.40 7.82
N PHE A 241 50.69 38.64 7.33
CA PHE A 241 50.49 39.85 8.13
C PHE A 241 49.65 40.90 7.39
N PRO A 242 48.89 41.74 8.12
CA PRO A 242 48.68 41.72 9.56
C PRO A 242 47.89 40.50 10.04
N ILE A 243 47.94 40.21 11.35
CA ILE A 243 47.19 39.09 11.95
C ILE A 243 45.69 39.30 11.75
N TYR A 244 44.98 38.23 11.38
CA TYR A 244 43.56 38.26 11.08
C TYR A 244 42.70 38.11 12.34
N ALA A 245 42.81 36.99 13.06
CA ALA A 245 41.98 36.70 14.22
C ALA A 245 42.78 36.20 15.44
N ILE A 246 42.10 36.17 16.58
CA ILE A 246 42.49 35.50 17.81
C ILE A 246 41.65 34.22 17.86
N TYR A 247 42.32 33.08 17.71
CA TYR A 247 41.74 31.74 17.65
C TYR A 247 41.74 31.08 19.03
N SER A 248 40.56 30.68 19.52
CA SER A 248 40.38 30.01 20.82
C SER A 248 40.68 28.51 20.75
N LEU A 249 41.49 28.01 21.70
CA LEU A 249 41.82 26.59 21.82
C LEU A 249 40.92 25.81 22.81
N ASP A 250 40.03 26.51 23.53
CA ASP A 250 39.26 25.98 24.66
C ASP A 250 37.76 25.82 24.42
N GLY A 251 37.34 25.82 23.14
CA GLY A 251 35.94 25.60 22.78
C GLY A 251 35.37 24.33 23.42
N GLU A 252 34.13 24.41 23.93
CA GLU A 252 33.48 23.33 24.68
C GLU A 252 33.36 22.05 23.82
N ASP A 253 32.98 22.21 22.55
CA ASP A 253 32.96 21.10 21.58
C ASP A 253 34.35 20.46 21.38
N THR A 254 35.41 21.27 21.41
CA THR A 254 36.80 20.77 21.30
C THR A 254 37.19 19.94 22.52
N LYS A 255 36.82 20.37 23.73
CA LYS A 255 37.05 19.59 24.97
C LYS A 255 36.35 18.24 24.92
N GLN A 256 35.08 18.22 24.50
CA GLN A 256 34.31 16.97 24.36
C GLN A 256 34.88 16.04 23.26
N ASN A 257 35.35 16.60 22.14
CA ASN A 257 35.93 15.80 21.07
C ASN A 257 37.29 15.19 21.47
N LYS A 258 38.05 15.88 22.33
CA LYS A 258 39.29 15.36 22.92
C LYS A 258 39.01 14.20 23.88
N SER A 259 37.95 14.27 24.69
CA SER A 259 37.61 13.19 25.63
C SER A 259 37.18 11.88 24.94
N ASN A 260 36.61 11.96 23.73
CA ASN A 260 36.04 10.81 23.04
C ASN A 260 36.89 10.32 21.84
N GLN A 261 38.19 10.63 21.80
CA GLN A 261 39.17 10.29 20.74
C GLN A 261 38.88 10.83 19.31
N ALA A 262 37.66 11.30 19.04
CA ALA A 262 37.25 11.84 17.74
C ALA A 262 38.19 12.95 17.22
N TRP A 263 38.69 13.81 18.13
CA TRP A 263 39.64 14.88 17.79
C TRP A 263 40.93 14.35 17.14
N GLN A 264 41.50 13.28 17.72
CA GLN A 264 42.75 12.70 17.25
C GLN A 264 42.54 11.87 15.98
N ASP A 265 41.43 11.13 15.92
CA ASP A 265 41.11 10.28 14.77
C ASP A 265 40.89 11.08 13.49
N GLN A 266 40.12 12.18 13.54
CA GLN A 266 39.88 12.99 12.34
C GLN A 266 41.16 13.65 11.82
N ARG A 267 42.06 14.06 12.71
CA ARG A 267 43.37 14.61 12.34
C ARG A 267 44.27 13.56 11.69
N LYS A 268 44.33 12.34 12.25
CA LYS A 268 45.05 11.20 11.64
C LYS A 268 44.49 10.86 10.25
N ARG A 269 43.16 10.86 10.10
CA ARG A 269 42.50 10.62 8.81
C ARG A 269 42.81 11.70 7.79
N LEU A 270 42.78 12.97 8.20
CA LEU A 270 43.16 14.09 7.34
C LEU A 270 44.62 13.98 6.89
N ALA A 271 45.54 13.67 7.81
CA ALA A 271 46.95 13.46 7.47
C ALA A 271 47.15 12.32 6.46
N TYR A 272 46.47 11.18 6.65
CA TYR A 272 46.49 10.07 5.71
C TYR A 272 45.99 10.50 4.32
N ALA A 273 44.84 11.19 4.27
CA ALA A 273 44.24 11.65 3.02
C ALA A 273 45.12 12.70 2.32
N ALA A 274 45.64 13.68 3.06
CA ALA A 274 46.53 14.72 2.54
C ALA A 274 47.81 14.13 1.92
N ARG A 275 48.42 13.13 2.55
CA ARG A 275 49.55 12.41 1.98
C ARG A 275 49.17 11.71 0.68
N LYS A 276 48.04 11.02 0.64
CA LYS A 276 47.55 10.35 -0.57
C LYS A 276 47.28 11.34 -1.71
N TRP A 277 46.63 12.47 -1.43
CA TRP A 277 46.42 13.54 -2.42
C TRP A 277 47.74 14.09 -2.95
N SER A 278 48.68 14.38 -2.06
CA SER A 278 50.00 14.89 -2.41
C SER A 278 50.77 13.91 -3.31
N ASN A 279 50.72 12.60 -3.03
CA ASN A 279 51.33 11.58 -3.87
C ASN A 279 50.71 11.51 -5.27
N LEU A 280 49.38 11.60 -5.37
CA LEU A 280 48.68 11.60 -6.65
C LEU A 280 48.97 12.86 -7.48
N LEU A 281 49.04 14.03 -6.82
CA LEU A 281 49.44 15.29 -7.45
C LEU A 281 50.90 15.23 -7.94
N ALA A 282 51.82 14.67 -7.14
CA ALA A 282 53.21 14.45 -7.54
C ALA A 282 53.30 13.53 -8.77
N ALA A 283 52.44 12.51 -8.84
CA ALA A 283 52.31 11.61 -9.99
C ALA A 283 51.53 12.22 -11.17
N LYS A 284 51.18 13.52 -11.11
CA LYS A 284 50.43 14.26 -12.14
C LYS A 284 49.09 13.62 -12.51
N LYS A 285 48.44 12.93 -11.56
CA LYS A 285 47.10 12.37 -11.75
C LYS A 285 46.06 13.48 -11.71
N HIS A 286 45.09 13.43 -12.63
CA HIS A 286 43.99 14.39 -12.64
C HIS A 286 42.94 13.98 -11.60
N LEU A 287 42.94 14.65 -10.46
CA LEU A 287 41.97 14.42 -9.38
C LEU A 287 40.58 14.93 -9.79
N LEU A 288 39.60 14.02 -9.80
CA LEU A 288 38.19 14.34 -10.09
C LEU A 288 37.41 14.63 -8.80
N GLY A 289 37.80 14.02 -7.68
CA GLY A 289 37.14 14.23 -6.40
C GLY A 289 37.99 13.78 -5.22
N ILE A 290 38.12 14.64 -4.20
CA ILE A 290 38.75 14.31 -2.93
C ILE A 290 37.73 14.44 -1.80
N GLY A 291 37.41 13.31 -1.17
CA GLY A 291 36.37 13.20 -0.15
C GLY A 291 36.85 12.52 1.12
N MET A 292 35.90 12.17 1.99
CA MET A 292 36.14 11.48 3.27
C MET A 292 36.21 9.95 3.13
N GLU A 293 35.67 9.42 2.04
CA GLU A 293 35.63 7.98 1.78
C GLU A 293 36.81 7.50 0.93
N GLY A 294 37.41 8.41 0.17
CA GLY A 294 38.44 8.06 -0.79
C GLY A 294 38.82 9.23 -1.69
N VAL A 295 39.64 8.90 -2.68
CA VAL A 295 40.07 9.80 -3.75
C VAL A 295 39.71 9.21 -5.10
N VAL A 296 39.26 10.08 -6.00
CA VAL A 296 38.84 9.75 -7.35
C VAL A 296 39.74 10.49 -8.34
N TRP A 297 40.30 9.78 -9.31
CA TRP A 297 41.13 10.37 -10.36
C TRP A 297 40.89 9.72 -11.71
N LEU A 298 41.29 10.43 -12.77
CA LEU A 298 41.26 9.92 -14.14
C LEU A 298 42.58 9.22 -14.47
N GLN A 299 42.50 8.02 -15.03
CA GLN A 299 43.63 7.26 -15.54
C GLN A 299 43.21 6.50 -16.80
N ASP A 300 43.88 6.76 -17.93
CA ASP A 300 43.65 6.05 -19.20
C ASP A 300 42.16 6.02 -19.63
N ASN A 301 41.46 7.15 -19.47
CA ASN A 301 40.01 7.30 -19.72
C ASN A 301 39.09 6.47 -18.80
N LEU A 302 39.63 5.96 -17.69
CA LEU A 302 38.88 5.32 -16.62
C LEU A 302 38.87 6.20 -15.38
N VAL A 303 37.73 6.25 -14.71
CA VAL A 303 37.59 6.82 -13.36
C VAL A 303 37.99 5.74 -12.37
N VAL A 304 39.00 6.04 -11.55
CA VAL A 304 39.44 5.17 -10.46
C VAL A 304 39.05 5.81 -9.13
N LYS A 305 38.35 5.07 -8.26
CA LYS A 305 38.11 5.44 -6.85
C LYS A 305 38.87 4.47 -5.96
N GLU A 306 39.80 4.98 -5.16
CA GLU A 306 40.43 4.25 -4.04
C GLU A 306 39.76 4.64 -2.74
N PHE A 307 39.29 3.65 -1.99
CA PHE A 307 38.73 3.85 -0.66
C PHE A 307 39.83 3.94 0.39
N TYR A 308 39.67 4.83 1.37
CA TYR A 308 40.56 4.86 2.53
C TYR A 308 40.34 3.65 3.45
N PRO A 309 41.31 3.30 4.31
CA PRO A 309 41.24 2.12 5.18
C PRO A 309 39.98 2.03 6.07
N TRP A 310 39.37 3.17 6.41
CA TRP A 310 38.20 3.25 7.28
C TRP A 310 36.87 3.38 6.53
N ALA A 311 36.89 3.46 5.20
CA ALA A 311 35.73 3.88 4.42
C ALA A 311 34.79 2.72 4.06
N ILE A 312 35.34 1.54 3.76
CA ILE A 312 34.59 0.38 3.29
C ILE A 312 35.22 -0.93 3.75
N THR A 313 34.40 -1.94 4.06
CA THR A 313 34.85 -3.29 4.43
C THR A 313 34.65 -4.28 3.28
N ASP A 314 35.32 -5.44 3.34
CA ASP A 314 35.11 -6.54 2.38
C ASP A 314 33.63 -6.92 2.25
N ASN A 315 32.91 -7.00 3.39
CA ASN A 315 31.49 -7.32 3.42
C ASN A 315 30.63 -6.26 2.70
N ASP A 316 30.99 -4.98 2.81
CA ASP A 316 30.28 -3.91 2.13
C ASP A 316 30.49 -3.99 0.62
N VAL A 317 31.72 -4.28 0.17
CA VAL A 317 32.01 -4.49 -1.25
C VAL A 317 31.25 -5.69 -1.81
N TYR A 318 31.20 -6.83 -1.12
CA TYR A 318 30.43 -7.98 -1.58
C TYR A 318 28.92 -7.68 -1.67
N LYS A 319 28.37 -6.92 -0.73
CA LYS A 319 26.98 -6.43 -0.82
C LYS A 319 26.77 -5.52 -2.04
N LEU A 320 27.70 -4.60 -2.30
CA LEU A 320 27.63 -3.72 -3.47
C LEU A 320 27.72 -4.51 -4.77
N ILE A 321 28.61 -5.48 -4.88
CA ILE A 321 28.71 -6.38 -6.05
C ILE A 321 27.35 -7.05 -6.30
N SER A 322 26.71 -7.57 -5.25
CA SER A 322 25.38 -8.18 -5.36
C SER A 322 24.31 -7.17 -5.81
N LEU A 323 24.26 -5.97 -5.21
CA LEU A 323 23.26 -4.94 -5.54
C LEU A 323 23.43 -4.34 -6.94
N LEU A 324 24.67 -4.20 -7.42
CA LEU A 324 25.00 -3.59 -8.70
C LEU A 324 24.96 -4.57 -9.88
N SER A 325 24.73 -5.86 -9.61
CA SER A 325 24.61 -6.91 -10.63
C SER A 325 23.37 -6.75 -11.53
N GLU A 326 22.37 -5.98 -11.08
CA GLU A 326 21.14 -5.71 -11.82
C GLU A 326 21.39 -4.98 -13.15
N LYS A 327 20.72 -5.43 -14.23
CA LYS A 327 21.02 -4.96 -15.59
C LYS A 327 20.60 -3.52 -15.86
N ASN A 328 19.45 -3.08 -15.31
CA ASN A 328 18.82 -1.79 -15.62
C ASN A 328 18.98 -0.73 -14.51
N LEU A 329 20.03 -0.85 -13.70
CA LEU A 329 20.28 0.07 -12.60
C LEU A 329 20.89 1.40 -13.11
N PRO A 330 20.39 2.58 -12.71
CA PRO A 330 20.93 3.88 -13.11
C PRO A 330 22.15 4.26 -12.25
N VAL A 331 23.11 3.33 -12.13
CA VAL A 331 24.38 3.48 -11.42
C VAL A 331 25.49 3.04 -12.36
N SER A 332 26.64 3.70 -12.29
CA SER A 332 27.80 3.36 -13.13
C SER A 332 28.23 1.90 -12.96
N LYS A 333 28.61 1.26 -14.06
CA LYS A 333 29.10 -0.13 -14.03
C LYS A 333 30.56 -0.13 -13.61
N VAL A 334 30.87 -0.90 -12.58
CA VAL A 334 32.20 -0.88 -11.94
C VAL A 334 32.87 -2.25 -11.97
N LYS A 335 34.20 -2.21 -12.07
CA LYS A 335 35.10 -3.34 -11.84
C LYS A 335 35.85 -3.12 -10.53
N TRP A 336 35.70 -4.07 -9.59
CA TRP A 336 36.35 -4.01 -8.28
C TRP A 336 37.72 -4.67 -8.29
N THR A 337 38.69 -4.08 -7.61
CA THR A 337 40.02 -4.62 -7.36
C THR A 337 40.45 -4.31 -5.93
N LYS A 338 41.35 -5.11 -5.36
CA LYS A 338 41.94 -4.86 -4.05
C LYS A 338 43.45 -4.74 -4.21
N GLU A 339 43.99 -3.56 -3.91
CA GLU A 339 45.41 -3.20 -4.06
C GLU A 339 45.94 -2.72 -2.70
N ASP A 340 47.07 -3.25 -2.24
CA ASP A 340 47.66 -2.93 -0.93
C ASP A 340 46.66 -2.99 0.25
N ASP A 341 45.79 -4.00 0.22
CA ASP A 341 44.68 -4.21 1.16
C ASP A 341 43.58 -3.12 1.15
N LEU A 342 43.62 -2.21 0.16
CA LEU A 342 42.60 -1.19 -0.08
C LEU A 342 41.71 -1.58 -1.26
N TRP A 343 40.41 -1.35 -1.11
CA TRP A 343 39.48 -1.53 -2.21
C TRP A 343 39.55 -0.36 -3.19
N GLN A 344 39.51 -0.70 -4.46
CA GLN A 344 39.37 0.23 -5.56
C GLN A 344 38.24 -0.24 -6.49
N TYR A 345 37.65 0.71 -7.21
CA TYR A 345 36.91 0.38 -8.41
C TYR A 345 37.31 1.24 -9.60
N GLN A 346 37.06 0.70 -10.78
CA GLN A 346 37.22 1.38 -12.07
C GLN A 346 35.88 1.41 -12.80
N THR A 347 35.56 2.55 -13.44
CA THR A 347 34.41 2.71 -14.35
C THR A 347 34.83 3.58 -15.54
N ASP A 348 34.15 3.44 -16.66
CA ASP A 348 34.36 4.31 -17.82
C ASP A 348 34.12 5.77 -17.43
N TYR A 349 35.00 6.65 -17.91
CA TYR A 349 34.80 8.09 -17.77
C TYR A 349 33.71 8.56 -18.74
N ASP A 350 32.69 9.21 -18.18
CA ASP A 350 31.65 9.90 -18.93
C ASP A 350 31.87 11.41 -18.78
N SER A 351 32.08 12.12 -19.89
CA SER A 351 32.22 13.58 -19.93
C SER A 351 30.88 14.31 -19.77
N SER A 352 29.83 13.59 -19.43
CA SER A 352 28.48 14.08 -19.14
C SER A 352 28.44 15.15 -18.05
N ASN A 353 27.46 16.05 -18.17
CA ASN A 353 27.34 17.21 -17.29
C ASN A 353 26.69 16.84 -15.95
N VAL A 354 27.15 17.51 -14.89
CA VAL A 354 26.45 17.54 -13.58
C VAL A 354 25.11 18.25 -13.78
N PRO A 355 24.01 17.77 -13.15
CA PRO A 355 22.72 18.44 -13.27
C PRO A 355 22.76 19.90 -12.80
N GLU A 356 22.03 20.76 -13.50
CA GLU A 356 21.86 22.17 -13.12
C GLU A 356 21.07 22.31 -11.80
N LYS A 357 20.75 23.55 -11.40
CA LYS A 357 19.96 23.84 -10.19
C LYS A 357 18.63 23.07 -10.18
N ASN A 358 17.96 22.97 -11.32
CA ASN A 358 16.71 22.24 -11.48
C ASN A 358 16.89 21.07 -12.46
N ILE A 359 16.25 19.94 -12.15
CA ILE A 359 16.26 18.72 -12.94
C ILE A 359 14.84 18.46 -13.42
N PRO A 360 14.62 18.13 -14.72
CA PRO A 360 13.30 17.83 -15.22
C PRO A 360 12.58 16.74 -14.42
N LYS A 361 11.35 17.02 -13.97
CA LYS A 361 10.53 16.11 -13.15
C LYS A 361 10.45 14.69 -13.73
N GLN A 362 10.27 14.57 -15.04
CA GLN A 362 10.15 13.27 -15.71
C GLN A 362 11.45 12.45 -15.60
N MET A 363 12.61 13.10 -15.67
CA MET A 363 13.92 12.46 -15.54
C MET A 363 14.09 11.87 -14.12
N ILE A 364 13.69 12.64 -13.10
CA ILE A 364 13.65 12.17 -11.70
C ILE A 364 12.71 10.98 -11.53
N ILE A 365 11.49 11.04 -12.08
CA ILE A 365 10.53 9.93 -11.98
C ILE A 365 11.10 8.67 -12.62
N CYS A 366 11.65 8.76 -13.83
CA CYS A 366 12.29 7.62 -14.51
C CYS A 366 13.43 7.02 -13.67
N TYR A 367 14.31 7.87 -13.12
CA TYR A 367 15.42 7.44 -12.25
C TYR A 367 14.93 6.70 -10.99
N LEU A 368 13.98 7.29 -10.26
CA LEU A 368 13.44 6.70 -9.03
C LEU A 368 12.71 5.38 -9.32
N LYS A 369 12.02 5.27 -10.45
CA LYS A 369 11.36 4.02 -10.87
C LYS A 369 12.37 2.90 -11.13
N LYS A 370 13.45 3.18 -11.87
CA LYS A 370 14.51 2.18 -12.14
C LYS A 370 15.14 1.67 -10.84
N LEU A 371 15.39 2.56 -9.86
CA LEU A 371 15.91 2.17 -8.55
C LEU A 371 14.93 1.30 -7.75
N TYR A 372 13.65 1.69 -7.69
CA TYR A 372 12.62 0.90 -6.99
C TYR A 372 12.47 -0.50 -7.59
N GLN A 373 12.38 -0.60 -8.91
CA GLN A 373 12.24 -1.87 -9.63
C GLN A 373 13.47 -2.78 -9.47
N SER A 374 14.66 -2.19 -9.31
CA SER A 374 15.91 -2.92 -9.07
C SER A 374 16.12 -3.27 -7.59
N GLY A 375 15.25 -2.84 -6.67
CA GLY A 375 15.41 -3.10 -5.24
C GLY A 375 16.58 -2.37 -4.59
N VAL A 376 16.99 -1.21 -5.13
CA VAL A 376 18.14 -0.41 -4.65
C VAL A 376 17.69 0.98 -4.19
N SER A 377 18.41 1.53 -3.20
CA SER A 377 18.29 2.93 -2.78
C SER A 377 19.67 3.57 -2.68
N THR A 378 19.80 4.79 -3.20
CA THR A 378 21.00 5.63 -3.09
C THR A 378 20.76 6.67 -2.01
N LEU A 379 21.40 6.55 -0.84
CA LEU A 379 21.08 7.39 0.32
C LEU A 379 21.85 8.72 0.34
N ASN A 380 22.98 8.85 -0.36
CA ASN A 380 23.74 10.09 -0.47
C ASN A 380 23.38 10.87 -1.74
N ILE A 381 22.11 11.25 -1.89
CA ILE A 381 21.67 12.07 -3.03
C ILE A 381 22.12 13.52 -2.84
N LYS A 382 22.95 13.97 -3.79
CA LYS A 382 23.49 15.33 -3.98
C LYS A 382 23.65 15.57 -5.48
N ARG A 383 23.62 16.82 -5.95
CA ARG A 383 23.75 17.08 -7.41
C ARG A 383 25.07 16.58 -7.96
N ASN A 384 26.17 16.77 -7.23
CA ASN A 384 27.51 16.33 -7.62
C ASN A 384 27.69 14.79 -7.60
N ASN A 385 26.74 14.04 -7.05
CA ASN A 385 26.74 12.58 -7.07
C ASN A 385 25.91 12.02 -8.25
N LEU A 386 25.36 12.91 -9.08
CA LEU A 386 24.55 12.59 -10.24
C LEU A 386 25.17 13.20 -11.50
N ILE A 387 24.96 12.55 -12.64
CA ILE A 387 25.25 13.08 -13.97
C ILE A 387 24.05 12.88 -14.89
N ILE A 388 23.97 13.69 -15.95
CA ILE A 388 23.04 13.47 -17.06
C ILE A 388 23.82 12.84 -18.19
N THR A 389 23.64 11.53 -18.38
CA THR A 389 24.30 10.75 -19.45
C THR A 389 24.04 11.35 -20.84
N SER A 390 24.86 10.96 -21.82
CA SER A 390 24.69 11.35 -23.23
C SER A 390 23.28 11.08 -23.79
N ASN A 391 22.56 10.11 -23.22
CA ASN A 391 21.20 9.74 -23.61
C ASN A 391 20.11 10.56 -22.88
N GLY A 392 20.49 11.56 -22.08
CA GLY A 392 19.56 12.39 -21.32
C GLY A 392 18.97 11.71 -20.09
N GLU A 393 19.62 10.70 -19.54
CA GLU A 393 19.18 10.01 -18.32
C GLU A 393 20.03 10.37 -17.10
N LEU A 394 19.39 10.49 -15.92
CA LEU A 394 20.11 10.58 -14.65
C LEU A 394 20.83 9.28 -14.32
N GLN A 395 22.09 9.39 -13.90
CA GLN A 395 22.89 8.29 -13.38
C GLN A 395 23.61 8.70 -12.09
N TYR A 396 23.71 7.76 -11.14
CA TYR A 396 24.42 7.94 -9.88
C TYR A 396 25.87 7.43 -9.98
N ILE A 397 26.81 8.25 -9.51
CA ILE A 397 28.26 8.02 -9.67
C ILE A 397 29.01 7.85 -8.34
N ASP A 398 28.44 8.25 -7.21
CA ASP A 398 29.10 8.14 -5.90
C ASP A 398 28.91 6.75 -5.27
N ILE A 399 29.57 5.75 -5.86
CA ILE A 399 29.49 4.35 -5.42
C ILE A 399 30.22 4.18 -4.08
N GLY A 400 29.50 3.64 -3.09
CA GLY A 400 29.95 3.44 -1.71
C GLY A 400 28.84 2.83 -0.86
N LYS A 401 29.03 2.80 0.47
CA LYS A 401 28.12 2.18 1.46
C LYS A 401 26.70 2.76 1.50
N ASP A 402 26.50 3.93 0.91
CA ASP A 402 25.20 4.60 0.84
C ASP A 402 24.29 4.01 -0.23
N ILE A 403 24.80 3.13 -1.10
CA ILE A 403 23.97 2.26 -1.94
C ILE A 403 23.54 1.06 -1.10
N GLN A 404 22.24 0.95 -0.86
CA GLN A 404 21.67 -0.07 0.01
C GLN A 404 20.45 -0.74 -0.62
N ARG A 405 20.02 -1.87 -0.04
CA ARG A 405 18.73 -2.49 -0.36
C ARG A 405 17.57 -1.52 -0.13
N LEU A 406 16.62 -1.55 -1.05
CA LEU A 406 15.37 -0.80 -0.98
C LEU A 406 14.58 -1.14 0.27
N THR A 407 14.12 -0.10 0.95
CA THR A 407 13.04 -0.16 1.94
C THR A 407 12.10 1.00 1.68
N THR A 408 10.85 0.92 2.14
CA THR A 408 9.87 2.02 1.99
C THR A 408 10.37 3.33 2.61
N SER A 409 11.03 3.26 3.77
CA SER A 409 11.63 4.43 4.43
C SER A 409 12.75 5.05 3.59
N LYS A 410 13.70 4.24 3.13
CA LYS A 410 14.83 4.71 2.31
C LYS A 410 14.35 5.27 0.97
N PHE A 411 13.36 4.64 0.34
CA PHE A 411 12.80 5.11 -0.90
C PHE A 411 12.11 6.46 -0.75
N ARG A 412 11.27 6.62 0.29
CA ARG A 412 10.60 7.89 0.59
C ARG A 412 11.61 8.99 0.88
N ASP A 413 12.67 8.69 1.64
CA ASP A 413 13.72 9.65 1.94
C ASP A 413 14.46 10.09 0.68
N MET A 414 14.84 9.11 -0.16
CA MET A 414 15.48 9.34 -1.45
C MET A 414 14.61 10.20 -2.37
N CYS A 415 13.31 9.91 -2.45
CA CYS A 415 12.34 10.71 -3.20
C CYS A 415 12.25 12.14 -2.67
N ALA A 416 12.15 12.33 -1.36
CA ALA A 416 12.03 13.67 -0.76
C ALA A 416 13.30 14.51 -0.96
N ARG A 417 14.47 13.89 -0.82
CA ARG A 417 15.76 14.54 -1.08
C ARG A 417 15.89 14.97 -2.54
N LEU A 418 15.66 14.04 -3.47
CA LEU A 418 15.78 14.33 -4.90
C LEU A 418 14.71 15.33 -5.37
N TYR A 419 13.51 15.29 -4.79
CA TYR A 419 12.47 16.29 -5.02
C TYR A 419 12.91 17.69 -4.54
N SER A 420 13.45 17.79 -3.33
CA SER A 420 13.92 19.05 -2.76
C SER A 420 15.02 19.69 -3.62
N ILE A 421 16.06 18.92 -3.97
CA ILE A 421 17.19 19.47 -4.73
C ILE A 421 16.85 19.59 -6.22
N GLY A 422 16.21 18.60 -6.82
CA GLY A 422 16.00 18.56 -8.26
C GLY A 422 14.80 19.39 -8.72
N ILE A 423 13.67 19.34 -8.02
CA ILE A 423 12.45 20.03 -8.45
C ILE A 423 12.34 21.42 -7.83
N LEU A 424 12.51 21.54 -6.51
CA LEU A 424 12.42 22.83 -5.83
C LEU A 424 13.68 23.68 -6.00
N GLY A 425 14.80 23.09 -6.43
CA GLY A 425 16.06 23.81 -6.61
C GLY A 425 16.73 24.19 -5.30
N ASN A 426 16.39 23.53 -4.19
CA ASN A 426 16.97 23.80 -2.89
C ASN A 426 18.45 23.36 -2.82
N PRO A 427 19.24 23.91 -1.87
CA PRO A 427 20.59 23.42 -1.58
C PRO A 427 20.61 21.93 -1.20
N ASP A 428 21.74 21.26 -1.47
CA ASP A 428 21.89 19.80 -1.29
C ASP A 428 21.66 19.32 0.15
N GLU A 429 21.94 20.17 1.15
CA GLU A 429 21.76 19.88 2.57
C GLU A 429 20.45 20.47 3.15
N GLU A 430 19.58 21.07 2.32
CA GLU A 430 18.33 21.66 2.80
C GLU A 430 17.47 20.62 3.52
N PHE A 431 17.26 19.47 2.88
CA PHE A 431 16.35 18.43 3.36
C PHE A 431 17.13 17.12 3.63
N VAL A 432 17.66 16.94 4.83
CA VAL A 432 18.44 15.74 5.23
C VAL A 432 18.07 15.27 6.64
N ARG A 433 18.58 14.10 7.04
CA ARG A 433 18.34 13.55 8.38
C ARG A 433 19.02 14.40 9.46
N ARG A 434 18.24 14.88 10.43
CA ARG A 434 18.67 15.70 11.58
C ARG A 434 17.72 15.52 12.76
N LYS A 435 18.19 15.84 13.96
CA LYS A 435 17.36 15.77 15.17
C LYS A 435 16.32 16.88 15.14
N SER A 436 15.05 16.53 15.32
CA SER A 436 13.95 17.49 15.41
C SER A 436 12.86 16.97 16.35
N TYR A 437 12.04 17.89 16.85
CA TYR A 437 10.81 17.59 17.60
C TYR A 437 9.60 17.38 16.68
N ARG A 438 9.73 17.69 15.38
CA ARG A 438 8.69 17.41 14.39
C ARG A 438 8.53 15.91 14.19
N ARG A 439 7.33 15.48 13.79
CA ARG A 439 7.14 14.11 13.32
C ARG A 439 7.60 14.00 11.87
N GLN A 440 8.02 12.80 11.47
CA GLN A 440 8.51 12.56 10.12
C GLN A 440 7.45 12.86 9.05
N ASP A 441 6.18 12.53 9.30
CA ASP A 441 5.07 12.83 8.39
C ASP A 441 4.75 14.33 8.34
N ASP A 442 4.77 15.02 9.47
CA ASP A 442 4.59 16.48 9.53
C ASP A 442 5.69 17.21 8.71
N ALA A 443 6.95 16.78 8.83
CA ALA A 443 8.07 17.36 8.08
C ALA A 443 7.98 17.12 6.57
N LEU A 444 7.55 15.92 6.14
CA LEU A 444 7.39 15.62 4.71
C LEU A 444 6.20 16.34 4.10
N LYS A 445 5.11 16.54 4.86
CA LYS A 445 3.96 17.33 4.42
C LYS A 445 4.26 18.82 4.28
N ALA A 446 5.20 19.32 5.09
CA ALA A 446 5.67 20.70 4.98
C ALA A 446 6.49 20.95 3.70
N LEU A 447 7.02 19.91 3.04
CA LEU A 447 7.73 20.03 1.76
C LEU A 447 6.71 20.27 0.61
N PRO A 448 6.68 21.47 -0.01
CA PRO A 448 5.59 21.84 -0.91
C PRO A 448 5.43 20.90 -2.11
N GLY A 449 4.23 20.33 -2.28
CA GLY A 449 3.88 19.44 -3.40
C GLY A 449 4.45 18.01 -3.32
N PHE A 450 5.27 17.69 -2.31
CA PHE A 450 5.92 16.38 -2.22
C PHE A 450 4.93 15.22 -2.04
N GLU A 451 3.85 15.42 -1.28
CA GLU A 451 2.82 14.39 -1.07
C GLU A 451 2.18 13.92 -2.40
N HIS A 452 1.86 14.86 -3.27
CA HIS A 452 1.30 14.58 -4.60
C HIS A 452 2.34 13.89 -5.49
N PHE A 453 3.58 14.41 -5.52
CA PHE A 453 4.68 13.81 -6.28
C PHE A 453 4.99 12.36 -5.85
N TYR A 454 5.04 12.09 -4.55
CA TYR A 454 5.27 10.74 -4.03
C TYR A 454 4.11 9.81 -4.42
N SER A 455 2.88 10.30 -4.34
CA SER A 455 1.69 9.54 -4.77
C SER A 455 1.73 9.20 -6.26
N GLU A 456 2.12 10.14 -7.11
CA GLU A 456 2.32 9.94 -8.55
C GLU A 456 3.37 8.87 -8.84
N ILE A 457 4.50 8.88 -8.13
CA ILE A 457 5.53 7.84 -8.27
C ILE A 457 4.98 6.46 -7.91
N ILE A 458 4.38 6.32 -6.72
CA ILE A 458 3.87 5.02 -6.26
C ILE A 458 2.76 4.49 -7.17
N THR A 459 1.83 5.35 -7.59
CA THR A 459 0.76 4.97 -8.53
C THR A 459 1.33 4.55 -9.89
N SER A 460 2.37 5.23 -10.39
CA SER A 460 3.04 4.87 -11.65
C SER A 460 3.89 3.59 -11.58
N LEU A 461 4.33 3.20 -10.38
CA LEU A 461 5.04 1.95 -10.10
C LEU A 461 4.07 0.76 -10.03
N HIS A 462 2.84 1.01 -9.61
CA HIS A 462 1.83 -0.02 -9.36
C HIS A 462 0.49 0.29 -10.07
N PRO A 463 0.49 0.50 -11.41
CA PRO A 463 -0.70 0.93 -12.15
C PRO A 463 -1.89 -0.03 -12.02
N GLN A 464 -1.63 -1.32 -11.79
CA GLN A 464 -2.66 -2.34 -11.54
C GLN A 464 -3.49 -2.07 -10.27
N CYS A 465 -2.95 -1.33 -9.31
CA CYS A 465 -3.63 -1.02 -8.04
C CYS A 465 -4.60 0.17 -8.16
N VAL A 466 -4.34 1.07 -9.12
CA VAL A 466 -4.99 2.40 -9.25
C VAL A 466 -6.29 2.34 -10.06
N ARG A 467 -6.71 1.15 -10.50
CA ARG A 467 -7.80 0.98 -11.47
C ARG A 467 -9.09 1.74 -11.09
N SER A 468 -9.65 2.42 -12.09
CA SER A 468 -10.95 3.09 -11.98
C SER A 468 -12.07 2.07 -11.80
N ASP A 469 -13.13 2.48 -11.09
CA ASP A 469 -14.38 1.71 -10.93
C ASP A 469 -15.11 1.44 -12.29
N ASN A 470 -14.50 1.75 -13.43
CA ASN A 470 -15.05 1.60 -14.79
C ASN A 470 -15.12 0.14 -15.28
N HIS A 471 -14.62 -0.84 -14.51
CA HIS A 471 -14.87 -2.24 -14.83
C HIS A 471 -16.34 -2.57 -14.56
N SER A 472 -17.11 -2.67 -15.64
CA SER A 472 -18.51 -3.08 -15.60
C SER A 472 -18.65 -4.50 -15.07
N ASN A 473 -19.81 -4.77 -14.49
CA ASN A 473 -20.33 -6.12 -14.22
C ASN A 473 -20.16 -7.03 -15.46
N PRO A 474 -20.31 -8.36 -15.31
CA PRO A 474 -20.37 -9.28 -16.44
C PRO A 474 -21.29 -8.74 -17.54
N ALA A 475 -20.98 -9.07 -18.81
CA ALA A 475 -21.74 -8.61 -19.97
C ALA A 475 -23.25 -8.76 -19.73
N ALA A 476 -24.03 -7.79 -20.22
CA ALA A 476 -25.47 -7.81 -20.05
C ALA A 476 -26.04 -9.13 -20.61
N PRO A 477 -26.95 -9.80 -19.88
CA PRO A 477 -27.50 -11.06 -20.34
C PRO A 477 -28.33 -10.87 -21.61
N ILE A 478 -28.32 -11.86 -22.49
CA ILE A 478 -29.08 -11.85 -23.75
C ILE A 478 -30.56 -11.93 -23.42
N LYS A 479 -31.34 -10.91 -23.80
CA LYS A 479 -32.78 -10.90 -23.55
C LYS A 479 -33.53 -11.82 -24.51
N ILE A 480 -34.18 -12.84 -23.97
CA ILE A 480 -35.02 -13.78 -24.71
C ILE A 480 -36.48 -13.35 -24.58
N ASN A 481 -36.95 -12.58 -25.57
CA ASN A 481 -38.32 -12.02 -25.58
C ASN A 481 -39.43 -13.08 -25.71
N ALA A 482 -39.08 -14.32 -26.09
CA ALA A 482 -40.04 -15.39 -26.30
C ALA A 482 -40.31 -16.25 -25.06
N VAL A 483 -39.59 -16.06 -23.94
CA VAL A 483 -39.66 -16.93 -22.76
C VAL A 483 -40.04 -16.13 -21.51
N THR A 484 -41.04 -16.60 -20.77
CA THR A 484 -41.36 -16.14 -19.40
C THR A 484 -40.82 -17.13 -18.37
N LEU A 485 -40.11 -16.65 -17.35
CA LEU A 485 -39.80 -17.44 -16.15
C LEU A 485 -41.02 -17.42 -15.23
N PHE A 486 -41.49 -18.60 -14.82
CA PHE A 486 -42.74 -18.78 -14.10
C PHE A 486 -42.51 -19.64 -12.84
N ILE A 487 -42.46 -18.98 -11.69
CA ILE A 487 -42.19 -19.62 -10.38
C ILE A 487 -43.53 -19.82 -9.68
N LYS A 488 -43.77 -21.03 -9.18
CA LYS A 488 -45.02 -21.39 -8.49
C LYS A 488 -44.82 -21.44 -6.98
N ALA A 489 -45.70 -20.78 -6.23
CA ALA A 489 -45.72 -20.76 -4.78
C ALA A 489 -47.16 -20.90 -4.23
N CYS A 490 -47.28 -21.27 -2.97
CA CYS A 490 -48.52 -21.43 -2.23
C CYS A 490 -48.35 -21.07 -0.74
N GLY A 491 -49.41 -21.15 0.05
CA GLY A 491 -49.40 -20.73 1.46
C GLY A 491 -48.30 -21.37 2.33
N GLN A 492 -47.93 -22.62 2.09
CA GLN A 492 -46.88 -23.33 2.87
C GLN A 492 -45.44 -22.89 2.55
N ASP A 493 -45.23 -22.05 1.52
CA ASP A 493 -43.90 -21.62 1.09
C ASP A 493 -43.33 -20.43 1.87
N ALA A 494 -44.12 -19.82 2.76
CA ALA A 494 -43.80 -18.56 3.42
C ALA A 494 -42.39 -18.49 4.02
N ARG A 495 -41.91 -19.57 4.65
CA ARG A 495 -40.60 -19.61 5.30
C ARG A 495 -39.42 -19.49 4.33
N LEU A 496 -39.56 -19.97 3.09
CA LEU A 496 -38.46 -20.09 2.12
C LEU A 496 -38.62 -19.16 0.90
N LEU A 497 -39.78 -18.51 0.73
CA LEU A 497 -40.15 -17.75 -0.46
C LEU A 497 -39.07 -16.78 -0.94
N THR A 498 -38.69 -15.82 -0.09
CA THR A 498 -37.73 -14.76 -0.48
C THR A 498 -36.39 -15.34 -0.94
N ASP A 499 -35.79 -16.21 -0.12
CA ASP A 499 -34.50 -16.83 -0.42
C ASP A 499 -34.53 -17.66 -1.72
N GLN A 500 -35.61 -18.42 -1.93
CA GLN A 500 -35.74 -19.31 -3.08
C GLN A 500 -36.04 -18.56 -4.38
N VAL A 501 -36.91 -17.55 -4.36
CA VAL A 501 -37.15 -16.71 -5.54
C VAL A 501 -35.86 -16.01 -5.96
N ILE A 502 -35.13 -15.43 -5.00
CA ILE A 502 -33.83 -14.78 -5.27
C ILE A 502 -32.84 -15.79 -5.85
N HIS A 503 -32.74 -17.00 -5.28
CA HIS A 503 -31.90 -18.07 -5.81
C HIS A 503 -32.27 -18.42 -7.26
N ILE A 504 -33.53 -18.76 -7.52
CA ILE A 504 -34.00 -19.15 -8.86
C ILE A 504 -33.74 -18.06 -9.89
N VAL A 505 -34.17 -16.83 -9.58
CA VAL A 505 -34.02 -15.70 -10.51
C VAL A 505 -32.54 -15.44 -10.79
N THR A 506 -31.68 -15.41 -9.78
CA THR A 506 -30.25 -15.09 -9.98
C THR A 506 -29.52 -16.19 -10.76
N GLN A 507 -29.77 -17.46 -10.47
CA GLN A 507 -29.12 -18.59 -11.18
C GLN A 507 -29.57 -18.72 -12.64
N LEU A 508 -30.75 -18.18 -12.99
CA LEU A 508 -31.32 -18.22 -14.33
C LEU A 508 -31.25 -16.90 -15.11
N SER A 509 -30.77 -15.81 -14.50
CA SER A 509 -30.70 -14.51 -15.19
C SER A 509 -29.36 -14.26 -15.90
N PHE A 510 -28.52 -15.30 -16.03
CA PHE A 510 -27.29 -15.28 -16.84
C PHE A 510 -27.02 -16.66 -17.45
N PRO A 511 -26.57 -16.76 -18.73
CA PRO A 511 -26.23 -15.68 -19.65
C PRO A 511 -27.44 -15.04 -20.35
N VAL A 512 -28.66 -15.51 -20.04
CA VAL A 512 -29.91 -15.03 -20.65
C VAL A 512 -30.77 -14.28 -19.63
N SER A 513 -31.62 -13.38 -20.11
CA SER A 513 -32.69 -12.77 -19.31
C SER A 513 -34.05 -13.03 -19.97
N PHE A 514 -35.09 -13.06 -19.16
CA PHE A 514 -36.44 -13.41 -19.61
C PHE A 514 -37.23 -12.20 -20.09
N ALA A 515 -38.24 -12.44 -20.93
CA ALA A 515 -39.22 -11.42 -21.29
C ALA A 515 -39.96 -10.90 -20.05
N LYS A 516 -40.25 -11.81 -19.12
CA LYS A 516 -40.94 -11.55 -17.87
C LYS A 516 -40.59 -12.62 -16.83
N LYS A 517 -40.48 -12.22 -15.56
CA LYS A 517 -40.33 -13.06 -14.37
C LYS A 517 -41.62 -12.98 -13.56
N VAL A 518 -42.34 -14.09 -13.48
CA VAL A 518 -43.67 -14.19 -12.88
C VAL A 518 -43.62 -15.11 -11.67
N LEU A 519 -44.20 -14.66 -10.55
CA LEU A 519 -44.50 -15.48 -9.39
C LEU A 519 -46.00 -15.75 -9.34
N LEU A 520 -46.41 -17.00 -9.57
CA LEU A 520 -47.78 -17.46 -9.40
C LEU A 520 -48.00 -17.91 -7.95
N ILE A 521 -49.07 -17.42 -7.33
CA ILE A 521 -49.50 -17.77 -5.99
C ILE A 521 -50.83 -18.52 -6.07
N ASP A 522 -50.82 -19.76 -5.58
CA ASP A 522 -52.04 -20.51 -5.27
C ASP A 522 -52.58 -20.02 -3.90
N PRO A 523 -53.80 -19.44 -3.86
CA PRO A 523 -54.37 -18.89 -2.64
C PRO A 523 -55.02 -19.95 -1.73
N HIS A 524 -54.87 -21.25 -2.02
CA HIS A 524 -55.47 -22.32 -1.21
C HIS A 524 -55.13 -22.19 0.28
N GLN A 525 -56.17 -22.20 1.12
CA GLN A 525 -56.08 -22.07 2.59
C GLN A 525 -56.37 -23.40 3.34
N GLY A 526 -56.48 -24.51 2.62
CA GLY A 526 -56.75 -25.82 3.20
C GLY A 526 -55.50 -26.70 3.33
N LYS A 527 -55.71 -27.98 3.67
CA LYS A 527 -54.65 -28.99 3.67
C LYS A 527 -54.11 -29.21 2.26
N PHE A 528 -52.79 -29.22 2.11
CA PHE A 528 -52.11 -29.56 0.87
C PHE A 528 -51.92 -31.09 0.76
N LEU A 529 -51.92 -31.63 -0.46
CA LEU A 529 -51.64 -33.06 -0.72
C LEU A 529 -50.35 -33.55 -0.05
N ARG A 530 -49.33 -32.70 -0.03
CA ARG A 530 -48.07 -32.97 0.67
C ARG A 530 -47.72 -31.76 1.54
N GLN A 531 -48.38 -31.64 2.68
CA GLN A 531 -48.11 -30.59 3.68
C GLN A 531 -46.70 -30.73 4.26
N TYR A 532 -45.93 -29.65 4.34
CA TYR A 532 -44.67 -29.61 5.10
C TYR A 532 -44.51 -28.41 6.04
N ALA A 533 -45.40 -27.41 5.93
CA ALA A 533 -45.49 -26.26 6.82
C ALA A 533 -46.93 -25.79 6.88
N GLU A 534 -47.32 -25.07 7.93
CA GLU A 534 -48.63 -24.40 8.00
C GLU A 534 -48.78 -23.37 6.88
N GLU A 535 -50.02 -23.15 6.41
CA GLU A 535 -50.26 -22.13 5.42
C GLU A 535 -50.12 -20.74 6.04
N GLN A 536 -49.41 -19.84 5.36
CA GLN A 536 -49.24 -18.46 5.78
C GLN A 536 -49.38 -17.54 4.56
N LEU A 537 -50.54 -17.58 3.91
CA LEU A 537 -50.78 -16.87 2.65
C LEU A 537 -50.50 -15.36 2.76
N ALA A 538 -50.88 -14.73 3.87
CA ALA A 538 -50.61 -13.31 4.11
C ALA A 538 -49.11 -12.98 4.07
N SER A 539 -48.27 -13.83 4.67
CA SER A 539 -46.81 -13.70 4.64
C SER A 539 -46.25 -13.89 3.23
N VAL A 540 -46.78 -14.87 2.47
CA VAL A 540 -46.40 -15.10 1.08
C VAL A 540 -46.71 -13.87 0.21
N LEU A 541 -47.90 -13.29 0.34
CA LEU A 541 -48.32 -12.10 -0.40
C LEU A 541 -47.45 -10.87 -0.07
N GLN A 542 -47.12 -10.67 1.21
CA GLN A 542 -46.25 -9.58 1.65
C GLN A 542 -44.85 -9.73 1.05
N GLN A 543 -44.24 -10.91 1.15
CA GLN A 543 -42.92 -11.18 0.59
C GLN A 543 -42.90 -11.09 -0.95
N ALA A 544 -43.95 -11.58 -1.62
CA ALA A 544 -44.08 -11.46 -3.07
C ALA A 544 -44.15 -9.99 -3.55
N ASN A 545 -44.89 -9.14 -2.82
CA ASN A 545 -44.92 -7.71 -3.09
C ASN A 545 -43.55 -7.06 -2.86
N GLN A 546 -42.82 -7.46 -1.81
CA GLN A 546 -41.47 -6.98 -1.58
C GLN A 546 -40.52 -7.37 -2.72
N LEU A 547 -40.54 -8.64 -3.14
CA LEU A 547 -39.73 -9.12 -4.27
C LEU A 547 -40.02 -8.38 -5.58
N LYS A 548 -41.28 -7.98 -5.80
CA LYS A 548 -41.68 -7.14 -6.94
C LYS A 548 -41.15 -5.72 -6.81
N ASN A 549 -41.29 -5.11 -5.64
CA ASN A 549 -40.80 -3.75 -5.36
C ASN A 549 -39.26 -3.67 -5.49
N ASP A 550 -38.55 -4.72 -5.10
CA ASP A 550 -37.10 -4.86 -5.23
C ASP A 550 -36.63 -5.19 -6.66
N GLY A 551 -37.56 -5.35 -7.62
CA GLY A 551 -37.25 -5.66 -9.02
C GLY A 551 -36.74 -7.08 -9.28
N ILE A 552 -36.81 -7.98 -8.29
CA ILE A 552 -36.41 -9.38 -8.44
C ILE A 552 -37.36 -10.09 -9.40
N ILE A 553 -38.66 -9.84 -9.28
CA ILE A 553 -39.70 -10.34 -10.21
C ILE A 553 -40.48 -9.17 -10.81
N ASP A 554 -41.07 -9.39 -11.99
CA ASP A 554 -41.78 -8.34 -12.72
C ASP A 554 -43.28 -8.35 -12.40
N THR A 555 -43.84 -9.52 -12.05
CA THR A 555 -45.28 -9.66 -11.78
C THR A 555 -45.57 -10.77 -10.78
N VAL A 556 -46.55 -10.48 -9.91
CA VAL A 556 -47.17 -11.45 -9.01
C VAL A 556 -48.57 -11.74 -9.56
N LEU A 557 -48.88 -13.01 -9.81
CA LEU A 557 -50.21 -13.48 -10.19
C LEU A 557 -50.81 -14.25 -9.03
N ILE A 558 -51.99 -13.86 -8.57
CA ILE A 558 -52.72 -14.57 -7.52
C ILE A 558 -53.91 -15.25 -8.19
N ALA A 559 -53.97 -16.58 -8.14
CA ALA A 559 -55.10 -17.29 -8.73
C ALA A 559 -56.42 -16.90 -8.02
N PRO A 560 -57.56 -16.86 -8.72
CA PRO A 560 -58.85 -16.55 -8.08
C PRO A 560 -59.26 -17.64 -7.07
N ALA A 561 -59.39 -17.29 -5.78
CA ALA A 561 -59.72 -18.24 -4.72
C ALA A 561 -61.21 -18.67 -4.68
N ASN A 562 -62.12 -17.79 -5.13
CA ASN A 562 -63.58 -17.94 -4.93
C ASN A 562 -64.39 -17.58 -6.19
N SER A 563 -63.98 -18.04 -7.38
CA SER A 563 -64.69 -17.71 -8.62
C SER A 563 -65.03 -18.96 -9.44
N ASN A 564 -66.13 -19.61 -9.08
CA ASN A 564 -66.68 -20.77 -9.79
C ASN A 564 -66.82 -20.50 -11.30
N THR A 565 -67.22 -19.29 -11.68
CA THR A 565 -67.33 -18.86 -13.08
C THR A 565 -65.99 -18.89 -13.82
N ILE A 566 -64.92 -18.41 -13.20
CA ILE A 566 -63.58 -18.43 -13.81
C ILE A 566 -63.05 -19.85 -13.86
N ILE A 567 -63.23 -20.65 -12.81
CA ILE A 567 -62.81 -22.05 -12.77
C ILE A 567 -63.50 -22.86 -13.87
N ALA A 568 -64.82 -22.78 -13.96
CA ALA A 568 -65.61 -23.42 -15.00
C ALA A 568 -65.19 -22.98 -16.41
N LYS A 569 -64.89 -21.69 -16.62
CA LYS A 569 -64.40 -21.18 -17.90
C LYS A 569 -63.02 -21.75 -18.27
N THR A 570 -62.10 -21.82 -17.31
CA THR A 570 -60.77 -22.40 -17.50
C THR A 570 -60.88 -23.89 -17.83
N TYR A 571 -61.69 -24.66 -17.10
CA TYR A 571 -61.87 -26.09 -17.36
C TYR A 571 -62.68 -26.38 -18.63
N LYS A 572 -63.63 -25.52 -19.01
CA LYS A 572 -64.27 -25.59 -20.34
C LYS A 572 -63.25 -25.42 -21.46
N LYS A 573 -62.32 -24.46 -21.32
CA LYS A 573 -61.26 -24.22 -22.30
C LYS A 573 -60.28 -25.39 -22.37
N TRP A 574 -59.78 -25.85 -21.23
CA TRP A 574 -58.72 -26.84 -21.17
C TRP A 574 -59.20 -28.28 -21.35
N PHE A 575 -60.39 -28.61 -20.83
CA PHE A 575 -60.86 -29.99 -20.74
C PHE A 575 -62.26 -30.23 -21.32
N SER A 576 -62.89 -29.20 -21.89
CA SER A 576 -64.31 -29.22 -22.28
C SER A 576 -65.28 -29.54 -21.12
N GLN A 577 -64.86 -29.26 -19.87
CA GLN A 577 -65.65 -29.51 -18.65
C GLN A 577 -66.14 -28.20 -18.03
N ALA A 578 -67.40 -27.84 -18.28
CA ALA A 578 -67.99 -26.60 -17.76
C ALA A 578 -68.64 -26.75 -16.37
N ASN A 579 -68.92 -27.97 -15.93
CA ASN A 579 -69.65 -28.24 -14.69
C ASN A 579 -68.74 -28.46 -13.47
N CYS A 580 -67.42 -28.56 -13.66
CA CYS A 580 -66.48 -28.71 -12.57
C CYS A 580 -66.01 -27.32 -12.10
N VAL A 581 -66.08 -27.09 -10.78
CA VAL A 581 -65.62 -25.84 -10.13
C VAL A 581 -64.61 -26.10 -9.02
N ASN A 582 -64.22 -27.37 -8.79
CA ASN A 582 -63.23 -27.72 -7.78
C ASN A 582 -61.80 -27.41 -8.27
N PRO A 583 -61.01 -26.61 -7.54
CA PRO A 583 -59.67 -26.20 -7.97
C PRO A 583 -58.61 -27.32 -7.88
N HIS A 584 -58.96 -28.45 -7.25
CA HIS A 584 -58.09 -29.60 -7.02
C HIS A 584 -58.70 -30.89 -7.62
N THR A 585 -57.81 -31.81 -8.01
CA THR A 585 -58.17 -33.15 -8.47
C THR A 585 -58.74 -34.02 -7.34
N ILE A 586 -59.24 -35.21 -7.67
CA ILE A 586 -59.76 -36.18 -6.68
C ILE A 586 -58.73 -36.58 -5.61
N ASN A 587 -57.44 -36.53 -5.95
CA ASN A 587 -56.34 -36.80 -5.02
C ASN A 587 -55.84 -35.53 -4.31
N ASN A 588 -56.64 -34.46 -4.27
CA ASN A 588 -56.29 -33.17 -3.67
C ASN A 588 -55.02 -32.51 -4.27
N ALA A 589 -54.63 -32.86 -5.51
CA ALA A 589 -53.53 -32.18 -6.20
C ALA A 589 -54.03 -30.87 -6.85
N PRO A 590 -53.29 -29.75 -6.74
CA PRO A 590 -53.70 -28.47 -7.31
C PRO A 590 -53.75 -28.54 -8.83
N LEU A 591 -54.80 -27.96 -9.41
CA LEU A 591 -55.04 -27.99 -10.85
C LEU A 591 -55.34 -26.59 -11.41
N PHE A 592 -56.36 -25.92 -10.87
CA PHE A 592 -56.87 -24.66 -11.41
C PHE A 592 -55.83 -23.54 -11.45
N SER A 593 -55.11 -23.32 -10.34
CA SER A 593 -54.19 -22.20 -10.16
C SER A 593 -53.12 -22.14 -11.26
N GLN A 594 -52.54 -23.29 -11.60
CA GLN A 594 -51.51 -23.40 -12.63
C GLN A 594 -52.08 -23.19 -14.04
N LEU A 595 -53.23 -23.79 -14.38
CA LEU A 595 -53.87 -23.60 -15.68
C LEU A 595 -54.28 -22.14 -15.92
N TRP A 596 -54.90 -21.53 -14.91
CA TRP A 596 -55.24 -20.11 -14.95
C TRP A 596 -53.97 -19.25 -15.12
N GLY A 597 -52.89 -19.60 -14.44
CA GLY A 597 -51.59 -18.93 -14.58
C GLY A 597 -51.01 -19.03 -15.99
N PHE A 598 -51.04 -20.21 -16.61
CA PHE A 598 -50.62 -20.39 -18.01
C PHE A 598 -51.46 -19.57 -19.00
N ASP A 599 -52.75 -19.36 -18.72
CA ASP A 599 -53.60 -18.49 -19.53
C ASP A 599 -53.23 -17.00 -19.41
N GLN A 600 -52.50 -16.59 -18.36
CA GLN A 600 -52.02 -15.21 -18.21
C GLN A 600 -50.68 -14.96 -18.92
N VAL A 601 -49.97 -16.01 -19.36
CA VAL A 601 -48.66 -15.89 -20.01
C VAL A 601 -48.85 -15.53 -21.49
N THR A 602 -48.27 -14.43 -21.94
CA THR A 602 -48.42 -13.94 -23.32
C THR A 602 -47.29 -14.37 -24.25
N THR A 603 -46.17 -14.83 -23.69
CA THR A 603 -45.03 -15.34 -24.47
C THR A 603 -45.33 -16.74 -25.02
N PRO A 604 -44.71 -17.13 -26.16
CA PRO A 604 -44.87 -18.47 -26.71
C PRO A 604 -44.39 -19.57 -25.76
N TYR A 605 -43.29 -19.32 -25.04
CA TYR A 605 -42.68 -20.29 -24.15
C TYR A 605 -42.73 -19.86 -22.70
N VAL A 606 -42.94 -20.83 -21.80
CA VAL A 606 -42.82 -20.63 -20.36
C VAL A 606 -41.79 -21.59 -19.79
N LEU A 607 -40.77 -21.06 -19.10
CA LEU A 607 -39.89 -21.84 -18.25
C LEU A 607 -40.53 -21.86 -16.86
N GLN A 608 -41.23 -22.95 -16.54
CA GLN A 608 -41.95 -23.08 -15.29
C GLN A 608 -41.16 -23.91 -14.27
N CYS A 609 -41.18 -23.49 -13.00
CA CYS A 609 -40.58 -24.26 -11.93
C CYS A 609 -41.35 -24.15 -10.61
N ASP A 610 -41.20 -25.18 -9.76
CA ASP A 610 -41.59 -25.11 -8.35
C ASP A 610 -40.62 -24.16 -7.61
N LEU A 611 -41.11 -23.48 -6.58
CA LEU A 611 -40.29 -22.58 -5.76
C LEU A 611 -39.14 -23.30 -5.04
N ASP A 612 -39.30 -24.58 -4.73
CA ASP A 612 -38.33 -25.31 -3.91
C ASP A 612 -37.11 -25.83 -4.70
N VAL A 613 -37.05 -25.67 -6.03
CA VAL A 613 -35.91 -26.14 -6.81
C VAL A 613 -34.62 -25.39 -6.48
N LEU A 614 -33.52 -26.14 -6.39
CA LEU A 614 -32.16 -25.65 -6.21
C LEU A 614 -31.42 -25.78 -7.54
N ILE A 615 -31.05 -24.64 -8.12
CA ILE A 615 -30.39 -24.56 -9.42
C ILE A 615 -28.88 -24.54 -9.25
N GLY A 616 -28.20 -25.44 -9.96
CA GLY A 616 -26.74 -25.51 -9.99
C GLY A 616 -26.15 -25.10 -11.34
N ARG A 617 -25.01 -24.40 -11.28
CA ARG A 617 -24.30 -23.84 -12.43
C ARG A 617 -22.83 -24.28 -12.43
N ARG A 618 -22.54 -25.39 -13.11
CA ARG A 618 -21.14 -25.84 -13.37
C ARG A 618 -20.46 -24.95 -14.41
N ASN A 619 -21.26 -24.38 -15.33
CA ASN A 619 -20.82 -23.37 -16.29
C ASN A 619 -21.83 -22.22 -16.36
N TRP A 620 -21.41 -21.02 -15.96
CA TRP A 620 -22.24 -19.81 -15.99
C TRP A 620 -22.46 -19.28 -17.42
N HIS A 621 -21.62 -19.61 -18.39
CA HIS A 621 -21.81 -19.23 -19.79
C HIS A 621 -22.71 -20.19 -20.58
N HIS A 622 -23.18 -21.28 -19.97
CA HIS A 622 -24.07 -22.24 -20.61
C HIS A 622 -25.42 -21.59 -20.97
N ASN A 623 -25.75 -21.52 -22.27
CA ASN A 623 -27.03 -21.02 -22.77
C ASN A 623 -28.11 -22.12 -22.71
N TYR A 624 -28.47 -22.52 -21.50
CA TYR A 624 -29.43 -23.60 -21.26
C TYR A 624 -30.82 -23.32 -21.88
N ILE A 625 -31.25 -22.06 -22.01
CA ILE A 625 -32.50 -21.73 -22.71
C ILE A 625 -32.39 -21.96 -24.21
N GLY A 626 -31.25 -21.62 -24.83
CA GLY A 626 -31.01 -21.88 -26.24
C GLY A 626 -31.10 -23.37 -26.56
N ASP A 627 -30.47 -24.21 -25.72
CA ASP A 627 -30.53 -25.67 -25.86
C ASP A 627 -31.98 -26.19 -25.77
N MET A 628 -32.75 -25.72 -24.78
CA MET A 628 -34.15 -26.13 -24.60
C MET A 628 -35.06 -25.61 -25.72
N LEU A 629 -34.83 -24.40 -26.24
CA LEU A 629 -35.59 -23.88 -27.39
C LEU A 629 -35.30 -24.68 -28.66
N SER A 630 -34.04 -25.05 -28.89
CA SER A 630 -33.63 -25.89 -30.02
C SER A 630 -34.31 -27.27 -29.93
N ALA A 631 -34.38 -27.84 -28.72
CA ALA A 631 -35.10 -29.10 -28.48
C ALA A 631 -36.61 -29.01 -28.70
N CYS A 632 -37.20 -27.81 -28.59
CA CYS A 632 -38.61 -27.54 -28.90
C CYS A 632 -38.87 -27.27 -30.39
N GLU A 633 -37.85 -27.17 -31.26
CA GLU A 633 -38.07 -26.87 -32.68
C GLU A 633 -38.96 -27.89 -33.40
N PRO A 634 -38.76 -29.23 -33.26
CA PRO A 634 -39.63 -30.23 -33.88
C PRO A 634 -41.09 -30.04 -33.46
N GLN A 635 -42.02 -30.05 -34.43
CA GLN A 635 -43.42 -29.68 -34.22
C GLN A 635 -44.18 -30.61 -33.24
N ASP A 636 -43.70 -31.83 -33.08
CA ASP A 636 -44.22 -32.86 -32.18
C ASP A 636 -43.78 -32.67 -30.72
N VAL A 637 -42.82 -31.78 -30.43
CA VAL A 637 -42.35 -31.52 -29.06
C VAL A 637 -43.15 -30.38 -28.42
N LEU A 638 -43.75 -30.66 -27.25
CA LEU A 638 -44.51 -29.67 -26.47
C LEU A 638 -43.79 -29.16 -25.22
N ALA A 639 -42.85 -29.95 -24.69
CA ALA A 639 -42.20 -29.68 -23.42
C ALA A 639 -40.78 -30.26 -23.39
N VAL A 640 -39.87 -29.55 -22.71
CA VAL A 640 -38.49 -29.97 -22.49
C VAL A 640 -38.23 -29.93 -20.99
N GLY A 641 -37.86 -31.07 -20.40
CA GLY A 641 -37.46 -31.15 -18.99
C GLY A 641 -36.13 -30.46 -18.73
N PHE A 642 -36.01 -29.74 -17.61
CA PHE A 642 -34.72 -29.18 -17.21
C PHE A 642 -33.77 -30.30 -16.76
N ASN A 643 -32.47 -30.09 -16.93
CA ASN A 643 -31.45 -31.09 -16.61
C ASN A 643 -31.37 -31.40 -15.10
N ILE A 644 -31.02 -32.63 -14.78
CA ILE A 644 -30.68 -33.09 -13.43
C ILE A 644 -29.15 -33.21 -13.32
N PRO A 645 -28.57 -33.30 -12.11
CA PRO A 645 -27.12 -33.50 -11.98
C PRO A 645 -26.73 -34.85 -12.58
N HIS A 646 -25.83 -34.85 -13.56
CA HIS A 646 -25.26 -36.07 -14.15
C HIS A 646 -23.79 -36.22 -13.80
N LYS A 647 -23.32 -37.45 -13.65
CA LYS A 647 -21.88 -37.73 -13.47
C LYS A 647 -21.10 -37.38 -14.73
N SER A 648 -21.65 -37.70 -15.90
CA SER A 648 -21.09 -37.32 -17.19
C SER A 648 -21.33 -35.85 -17.48
N LYS A 649 -20.32 -35.20 -18.06
CA LYS A 649 -20.41 -33.82 -18.60
C LYS A 649 -20.73 -33.80 -20.09
N GLN A 650 -20.93 -34.96 -20.71
CA GLN A 650 -21.28 -35.07 -22.12
C GLN A 650 -22.72 -34.60 -22.36
N PHE A 651 -22.97 -34.08 -23.56
CA PHE A 651 -24.31 -33.74 -24.01
C PHE A 651 -25.12 -35.01 -24.23
N ILE A 652 -26.30 -35.08 -23.62
CA ILE A 652 -27.26 -36.18 -23.83
C ILE A 652 -28.26 -35.72 -24.89
N SER A 653 -28.39 -36.45 -26.00
CA SER A 653 -29.41 -36.11 -27.00
C SER A 653 -30.80 -36.08 -26.38
N TYR A 654 -31.57 -35.06 -26.73
CA TYR A 654 -32.96 -34.97 -26.30
C TYR A 654 -33.76 -36.16 -26.84
N HIS A 655 -34.42 -36.88 -25.95
CA HIS A 655 -35.20 -38.09 -26.27
C HIS A 655 -36.54 -38.10 -25.54
N GLY A 656 -37.46 -38.91 -26.06
CA GLY A 656 -38.82 -39.11 -25.54
C GLY A 656 -39.73 -39.54 -26.69
N GLU A 657 -40.35 -40.70 -26.58
CA GLU A 657 -41.39 -41.17 -27.50
C GLU A 657 -42.74 -40.49 -27.20
N PRO A 658 -43.70 -40.47 -28.15
CA PRO A 658 -45.01 -39.90 -27.93
C PRO A 658 -45.71 -40.43 -26.67
N GLY A 659 -46.07 -39.52 -25.76
CA GLY A 659 -46.67 -39.85 -24.46
C GLY A 659 -45.76 -40.55 -23.43
N GLU A 660 -44.49 -40.85 -23.76
CA GLU A 660 -43.55 -41.54 -22.85
C GLU A 660 -43.34 -40.73 -21.57
N PHE A 661 -42.96 -39.46 -21.72
CA PHE A 661 -42.77 -38.55 -20.60
C PHE A 661 -43.96 -37.60 -20.43
N ALA A 662 -44.44 -37.48 -19.20
CA ALA A 662 -45.23 -36.32 -18.81
C ALA A 662 -44.32 -35.08 -18.85
N PRO A 663 -44.86 -33.89 -19.21
CA PRO A 663 -44.17 -32.63 -18.98
C PRO A 663 -43.66 -32.53 -17.54
N GLU A 664 -42.37 -32.28 -17.34
CA GLU A 664 -41.76 -32.25 -16.00
C GLU A 664 -42.32 -31.08 -15.20
N VAL A 665 -43.04 -31.37 -14.12
CA VAL A 665 -43.78 -30.35 -13.37
C VAL A 665 -42.90 -29.48 -12.50
N ARG A 666 -41.76 -30.01 -12.04
CA ARG A 666 -40.89 -29.28 -11.11
C ARG A 666 -40.05 -28.25 -11.82
N PHE A 667 -39.62 -28.54 -13.04
CA PHE A 667 -38.82 -27.64 -13.84
C PHE A 667 -38.81 -28.03 -15.32
N SER A 668 -39.48 -27.26 -16.18
CA SER A 668 -39.50 -27.48 -17.64
C SER A 668 -39.77 -26.22 -18.44
N LEU A 669 -39.34 -26.24 -19.70
CA LEU A 669 -39.78 -25.30 -20.72
C LEU A 669 -41.00 -25.89 -21.44
N LEU A 670 -42.07 -25.12 -21.59
CA LEU A 670 -43.28 -25.51 -22.31
C LEU A 670 -43.53 -24.56 -23.48
N ASP A 671 -43.95 -25.10 -24.62
CA ASP A 671 -44.51 -24.32 -25.73
C ASP A 671 -46.02 -24.13 -25.50
N LEU A 672 -46.40 -23.00 -24.89
CA LEU A 672 -47.79 -22.71 -24.56
C LEU A 672 -48.65 -22.51 -25.79
N ASN A 673 -48.09 -22.02 -26.90
CA ASN A 673 -48.86 -21.84 -28.13
C ASN A 673 -49.26 -23.20 -28.71
N ARG A 674 -48.31 -24.14 -28.80
CA ARG A 674 -48.62 -25.49 -29.26
C ARG A 674 -49.56 -26.22 -28.31
N ILE A 675 -49.36 -26.10 -26.99
CA ILE A 675 -50.27 -26.70 -26.00
C ILE A 675 -51.69 -26.14 -26.18
N ARG A 676 -51.86 -24.82 -26.34
CA ARG A 676 -53.18 -24.19 -26.58
C ARG A 676 -53.86 -24.71 -27.85
N ASN A 677 -53.10 -24.98 -28.91
CA ASN A 677 -53.62 -25.57 -30.14
C ASN A 677 -54.07 -27.03 -29.97
N GLN A 678 -53.68 -27.69 -28.87
CA GLN A 678 -54.18 -29.02 -28.51
C GLN A 678 -55.45 -28.97 -27.64
N LEU A 679 -55.85 -27.82 -27.12
CA LEU A 679 -57.00 -27.73 -26.23
C LEU A 679 -58.33 -27.70 -27.02
N PRO A 680 -59.42 -28.29 -26.47
CA PRO A 680 -59.46 -29.03 -25.21
C PRO A 680 -58.84 -30.44 -25.31
N ILE A 681 -58.36 -30.95 -24.18
CA ILE A 681 -57.85 -32.33 -24.01
C ILE A 681 -58.69 -33.09 -22.99
N ASP A 682 -58.74 -34.42 -23.04
CA ASP A 682 -59.59 -35.19 -22.15
C ASP A 682 -59.08 -35.18 -20.69
N ASN A 683 -59.98 -34.87 -19.76
CA ASN A 683 -59.79 -35.07 -18.33
C ASN A 683 -61.15 -35.41 -17.70
N PRO A 684 -61.42 -36.69 -17.42
CA PRO A 684 -62.73 -37.12 -16.96
C PRO A 684 -63.04 -36.62 -15.55
N MET A 685 -64.33 -36.41 -15.28
CA MET A 685 -64.80 -36.14 -13.92
C MET A 685 -65.01 -37.44 -13.15
N SER A 686 -64.69 -37.41 -11.86
CA SER A 686 -65.04 -38.43 -10.87
C SER A 686 -65.70 -37.73 -9.70
N GLY A 687 -67.03 -37.82 -9.60
CA GLY A 687 -67.81 -36.96 -8.71
C GLY A 687 -67.70 -35.50 -9.12
N GLU A 688 -67.39 -34.62 -8.16
CA GLU A 688 -67.25 -33.17 -8.40
C GLU A 688 -65.82 -32.75 -8.82
N HIS A 689 -64.88 -33.70 -8.93
CA HIS A 689 -63.46 -33.45 -9.20
C HIS A 689 -63.03 -33.97 -10.57
N LEU A 690 -62.00 -33.35 -11.14
CA LEU A 690 -61.27 -33.90 -12.29
C LEU A 690 -60.29 -34.99 -11.82
N LEU A 691 -60.11 -36.02 -12.65
CA LEU A 691 -59.30 -37.18 -12.32
C LEU A 691 -57.79 -36.88 -12.40
N PHE A 692 -57.35 -36.27 -13.51
CA PHE A 692 -55.94 -36.08 -13.80
C PHE A 692 -55.44 -34.68 -13.46
N THR A 693 -54.18 -34.59 -13.06
CA THR A 693 -53.41 -33.34 -13.08
C THR A 693 -53.19 -32.88 -14.52
N TRP A 694 -52.94 -31.58 -14.73
CA TRP A 694 -52.82 -31.01 -16.10
C TRP A 694 -51.77 -31.73 -16.97
N HIS A 695 -50.62 -32.09 -16.39
CA HIS A 695 -49.51 -32.72 -17.09
C HIS A 695 -49.80 -34.19 -17.42
N ARG A 696 -50.63 -34.88 -16.62
CA ARG A 696 -51.06 -36.26 -16.91
C ARG A 696 -52.17 -36.31 -17.95
N ALA A 697 -53.11 -35.36 -17.90
CA ALA A 697 -54.08 -35.18 -18.97
C ALA A 697 -53.36 -34.87 -20.30
N LEU A 698 -52.38 -33.96 -20.26
CA LEU A 698 -51.59 -33.60 -21.45
C LEU A 698 -50.73 -34.78 -21.94
N GLN A 699 -50.08 -35.53 -21.05
CA GLN A 699 -49.34 -36.75 -21.42
C GLN A 699 -50.22 -37.76 -22.17
N THR A 700 -51.45 -37.96 -21.68
CA THR A 700 -52.40 -38.89 -22.31
C THR A 700 -52.77 -38.41 -23.72
N ALA A 701 -53.11 -37.13 -23.87
CA ALA A 701 -53.40 -36.54 -25.17
C ALA A 701 -52.19 -36.59 -26.12
N MET A 702 -50.98 -36.41 -25.59
CA MET A 702 -49.73 -36.49 -26.33
C MET A 702 -49.51 -37.88 -26.95
N GLY A 703 -49.73 -38.95 -26.18
CA GLY A 703 -49.63 -40.32 -26.67
C GLY A 703 -50.60 -40.64 -27.82
N VAL A 704 -51.84 -40.13 -27.74
CA VAL A 704 -52.85 -40.33 -28.79
C VAL A 704 -52.54 -39.50 -30.04
N ARG A 705 -51.94 -38.31 -29.88
CA ARG A 705 -51.75 -37.33 -30.97
C ARG A 705 -50.36 -37.32 -31.58
N GLY A 706 -49.49 -38.26 -31.20
CA GLY A 706 -48.11 -38.34 -31.71
C GLY A 706 -47.22 -37.17 -31.22
N LEU A 707 -47.53 -36.60 -30.06
CA LEU A 707 -46.79 -35.48 -29.47
C LEU A 707 -45.95 -35.98 -28.29
N ARG A 708 -44.88 -35.28 -27.94
CA ARG A 708 -43.91 -35.72 -26.94
C ARG A 708 -43.34 -34.60 -26.06
N ALA A 709 -42.89 -35.00 -24.89
CA ALA A 709 -42.03 -34.22 -24.03
C ALA A 709 -40.67 -34.88 -24.05
N VAL A 710 -39.61 -34.08 -24.08
CA VAL A 710 -38.25 -34.61 -24.22
C VAL A 710 -37.39 -34.27 -23.02
N ARG A 711 -36.37 -35.10 -22.77
CA ARG A 711 -35.36 -34.95 -21.71
C ARG A 711 -33.98 -35.14 -22.31
N GLY A 712 -32.98 -34.43 -21.77
CA GLY A 712 -31.61 -34.43 -22.28
C GLY A 712 -31.00 -33.03 -22.22
N GLY A 713 -29.86 -32.86 -22.87
CA GLY A 713 -29.10 -31.62 -22.95
C GLY A 713 -27.77 -31.69 -22.20
N ALA A 714 -27.11 -30.53 -22.06
CA ALA A 714 -25.87 -30.41 -21.30
C ALA A 714 -26.12 -30.22 -19.79
N SER A 715 -25.58 -31.14 -18.98
CA SER A 715 -25.66 -31.11 -17.50
C SER A 715 -24.84 -30.01 -16.82
N HIS A 716 -24.43 -28.97 -17.58
CA HIS A 716 -23.72 -27.80 -17.09
C HIS A 716 -24.59 -26.85 -16.26
N SER A 717 -25.88 -26.88 -16.50
CA SER A 717 -26.92 -26.29 -15.64
C SER A 717 -27.87 -27.41 -15.26
N TYR A 718 -28.26 -27.51 -14.00
CA TYR A 718 -29.15 -28.56 -13.53
C TYR A 718 -30.01 -28.07 -12.36
N TYR A 719 -31.02 -28.87 -11.98
CA TYR A 719 -31.80 -28.64 -10.77
C TYR A 719 -31.78 -29.84 -9.82
N VAL A 720 -31.98 -29.55 -8.55
CA VAL A 720 -32.19 -30.51 -7.46
C VAL A 720 -33.43 -30.06 -6.68
N HIS A 721 -34.28 -31.00 -6.29
CA HIS A 721 -35.54 -30.77 -5.60
C HIS A 721 -35.45 -31.29 -4.15
N PRO A 722 -35.54 -30.44 -3.12
CA PRO A 722 -35.63 -30.87 -1.74
C PRO A 722 -36.97 -31.54 -1.46
N ARG A 723 -36.94 -32.80 -1.00
CA ARG A 723 -38.15 -33.47 -0.48
C ARG A 723 -38.72 -32.72 0.70
N ASN A 724 -40.04 -32.82 0.87
CA ASN A 724 -40.76 -32.15 1.94
C ASN A 724 -40.22 -32.48 3.33
N GLU A 725 -39.88 -33.74 3.61
CA GLU A 725 -39.28 -34.12 4.90
C GLU A 725 -37.88 -33.49 5.12
N HIS A 726 -37.19 -33.00 4.09
CA HIS A 726 -35.84 -32.45 4.21
C HIS A 726 -35.81 -30.92 4.34
N LYS A 727 -36.93 -30.23 4.06
CA LYS A 727 -36.98 -28.75 4.01
C LYS A 727 -36.66 -28.05 5.33
N HIS A 728 -36.78 -28.74 6.46
CA HIS A 728 -36.48 -28.21 7.78
C HIS A 728 -35.02 -28.42 8.22
N LEU A 729 -34.23 -29.20 7.46
CA LEU A 729 -32.86 -29.53 7.83
C LEU A 729 -31.96 -28.28 7.84
N PRO A 730 -31.13 -28.07 8.90
CA PRO A 730 -30.25 -26.91 8.99
C PRO A 730 -29.28 -26.75 7.82
N GLY A 731 -28.86 -27.86 7.21
CA GLY A 731 -27.91 -27.91 6.10
C GLY A 731 -28.44 -27.41 4.76
N LEU A 732 -29.74 -27.13 4.62
CA LEU A 732 -30.36 -26.73 3.36
C LEU A 732 -29.75 -25.43 2.79
N ALA A 733 -29.45 -24.45 3.63
CA ALA A 733 -28.88 -23.17 3.18
C ALA A 733 -27.46 -23.34 2.63
N VAL A 734 -26.63 -24.16 3.29
CA VAL A 734 -25.27 -24.49 2.82
C VAL A 734 -25.33 -25.30 1.53
N THR A 735 -26.23 -26.29 1.46
CA THR A 735 -26.46 -27.10 0.27
C THR A 735 -26.89 -26.23 -0.91
N ARG A 736 -27.84 -25.31 -0.71
CA ARG A 736 -28.27 -24.36 -1.74
C ARG A 736 -27.09 -23.57 -2.29
N ASP A 737 -26.21 -23.06 -1.41
CA ASP A 737 -25.02 -22.33 -1.83
C ASP A 737 -24.05 -23.21 -2.62
N LEU A 738 -23.75 -24.42 -2.13
CA LEU A 738 -22.87 -25.37 -2.82
C LEU A 738 -23.41 -25.75 -4.22
N ILE A 739 -24.71 -26.06 -4.32
CA ILE A 739 -25.37 -26.32 -5.59
C ILE A 739 -25.27 -25.09 -6.51
N ALA A 740 -25.53 -23.88 -6.00
CA ALA A 740 -25.38 -22.63 -6.75
C ALA A 740 -23.94 -22.39 -7.26
N GLN A 741 -22.94 -23.02 -6.64
CA GLN A 741 -21.55 -23.01 -7.09
C GLN A 741 -21.22 -24.13 -8.09
N GLY A 742 -22.18 -24.99 -8.43
CA GLY A 742 -21.97 -26.20 -9.22
C GLY A 742 -21.14 -27.26 -8.47
N ARG A 743 -21.27 -27.29 -7.14
CA ARG A 743 -20.62 -28.26 -6.26
C ARG A 743 -21.67 -29.16 -5.63
N GLU A 744 -21.63 -30.42 -6.02
CA GLU A 744 -22.50 -31.47 -5.51
C GLU A 744 -21.68 -32.74 -5.26
N PRO A 745 -22.03 -33.52 -4.23
CA PRO A 745 -21.34 -34.76 -3.91
C PRO A 745 -21.71 -35.86 -4.92
N ALA A 746 -20.92 -36.94 -4.95
CA ALA A 746 -21.08 -38.00 -5.94
C ALA A 746 -22.45 -38.71 -5.83
N GLU A 747 -22.99 -38.82 -4.62
CA GLU A 747 -24.27 -39.41 -4.32
C GLU A 747 -25.44 -38.63 -4.94
N GLN A 748 -25.25 -37.34 -5.24
CA GLN A 748 -26.29 -36.50 -5.84
C GLN A 748 -26.43 -36.74 -7.36
N TYR A 749 -25.47 -37.40 -8.01
CA TYR A 749 -25.55 -37.67 -9.45
C TYR A 749 -26.68 -38.63 -9.80
N GLU A 750 -27.35 -38.37 -10.93
CA GLU A 750 -28.53 -39.08 -11.42
C GLU A 750 -29.77 -38.95 -10.52
N GLN A 751 -29.72 -38.07 -9.51
CA GLN A 751 -30.78 -37.88 -8.53
C GLN A 751 -31.33 -36.47 -8.67
N PHE A 752 -32.62 -36.36 -9.02
CA PHE A 752 -33.31 -35.07 -9.02
C PHE A 752 -33.75 -34.67 -7.62
N ASP A 753 -33.95 -35.61 -6.70
CA ASP A 753 -34.24 -35.29 -5.29
C ASP A 753 -32.95 -35.02 -4.52
N TRP A 754 -32.98 -34.05 -3.60
CA TRP A 754 -31.85 -33.76 -2.72
C TRP A 754 -31.59 -34.94 -1.77
N ILE A 755 -30.34 -35.41 -1.75
CA ILE A 755 -29.84 -36.42 -0.82
C ILE A 755 -29.07 -35.70 0.30
N PRO A 756 -29.66 -35.51 1.50
CA PRO A 756 -28.98 -34.88 2.61
C PRO A 756 -27.88 -35.78 3.18
N GLY A 757 -26.85 -35.18 3.77
CA GLY A 757 -25.78 -35.91 4.45
C GLY A 757 -24.55 -35.04 4.74
N ALA A 758 -23.58 -35.61 5.46
CA ALA A 758 -22.39 -34.91 5.93
C ALA A 758 -21.46 -34.43 4.81
N GLN A 759 -21.56 -35.02 3.61
CA GLN A 759 -20.78 -34.69 2.42
C GLN A 759 -21.07 -33.29 1.85
N TRP A 760 -22.16 -32.64 2.26
CA TRP A 760 -22.50 -31.27 1.86
C TRP A 760 -21.74 -30.23 2.70
N HIS A 761 -20.44 -30.16 2.52
CA HIS A 761 -19.58 -29.22 3.24
C HIS A 761 -18.66 -28.44 2.31
N ASN A 762 -18.19 -27.29 2.80
CA ASN A 762 -17.17 -26.51 2.12
C ASN A 762 -15.85 -27.29 2.05
N VAL A 763 -15.14 -27.17 0.93
CA VAL A 763 -13.85 -27.85 0.74
C VAL A 763 -12.81 -27.21 1.68
N PRO A 764 -12.10 -27.97 2.53
CA PRO A 764 -11.04 -27.41 3.37
C PRO A 764 -9.78 -27.05 2.56
N ARG A 765 -8.92 -26.20 3.13
CA ARG A 765 -7.64 -25.74 2.59
C ARG A 765 -6.47 -26.29 3.41
N LYS A 766 -5.40 -26.73 2.75
CA LYS A 766 -4.20 -27.36 3.35
C LYS A 766 -2.89 -26.79 2.82
N GLU A 767 -2.96 -25.71 2.05
CA GLU A 767 -1.77 -25.12 1.43
C GLU A 767 -0.87 -24.47 2.48
N ALA A 768 0.43 -24.43 2.19
CA ALA A 768 1.41 -23.80 3.08
C ALA A 768 1.09 -22.34 3.40
N ILE A 769 0.35 -21.67 2.50
CA ILE A 769 -0.23 -20.35 2.67
C ILE A 769 -1.67 -20.32 2.12
N VAL A 770 -2.59 -19.75 2.90
CA VAL A 770 -4.00 -19.57 2.56
C VAL A 770 -4.38 -18.10 2.74
N PHE A 771 -4.89 -17.48 1.68
CA PHE A 771 -5.42 -16.12 1.73
C PHE A 771 -6.87 -16.11 2.23
N LEU A 772 -7.15 -15.31 3.25
CA LEU A 772 -8.51 -15.06 3.73
C LEU A 772 -9.03 -13.75 3.15
N LEU A 773 -9.99 -13.86 2.23
CA LEU A 773 -10.65 -12.74 1.55
C LEU A 773 -12.07 -12.58 2.12
N LYS A 774 -12.23 -11.79 3.17
CA LYS A 774 -13.53 -11.51 3.80
C LYS A 774 -14.04 -10.13 3.38
N GLY A 775 -15.30 -10.05 2.99
CA GLY A 775 -15.94 -8.79 2.60
C GLY A 775 -17.46 -8.85 2.64
N ARG A 776 -18.08 -7.70 2.42
CA ARG A 776 -19.54 -7.53 2.32
C ARG A 776 -19.82 -6.34 1.41
N TYR A 777 -20.68 -6.53 0.42
CA TYR A 777 -21.00 -5.57 -0.64
C TYR A 777 -19.75 -5.04 -1.36
N THR A 778 -18.71 -5.87 -1.51
CA THR A 778 -17.49 -5.48 -2.20
C THR A 778 -17.78 -5.27 -3.68
N LYS A 779 -17.55 -4.05 -4.19
CA LYS A 779 -17.75 -3.74 -5.61
C LYS A 779 -16.97 -4.71 -6.52
N TYR A 780 -17.58 -5.09 -7.63
CA TYR A 780 -17.00 -5.98 -8.65
C TYR A 780 -15.56 -5.60 -9.04
N ALA A 781 -15.31 -4.32 -9.36
CA ALA A 781 -13.99 -3.83 -9.77
C ALA A 781 -12.92 -4.03 -8.69
N ARG A 782 -13.27 -3.83 -7.42
CA ARG A 782 -12.35 -3.98 -6.29
C ARG A 782 -12.02 -5.45 -6.01
N LEU A 783 -13.04 -6.32 -5.99
CA LEU A 783 -12.82 -7.75 -5.86
C LEU A 783 -12.00 -8.30 -7.02
N LYS A 784 -12.28 -7.86 -8.26
CA LYS A 784 -11.48 -8.22 -9.43
C LYS A 784 -10.02 -7.78 -9.28
N ARG A 785 -9.75 -6.56 -8.82
CA ARG A 785 -8.39 -6.06 -8.54
C ARG A 785 -7.68 -6.93 -7.49
N CYS A 786 -8.37 -7.27 -6.40
CA CYS A 786 -7.88 -8.18 -5.36
C CYS A 786 -7.45 -9.53 -5.96
N LEU A 787 -8.35 -10.19 -6.71
CA LEU A 787 -8.10 -11.49 -7.35
C LEU A 787 -7.00 -11.41 -8.44
N ASP A 788 -6.99 -10.37 -9.26
CA ASP A 788 -5.95 -10.15 -10.29
C ASP A 788 -4.56 -10.01 -9.64
N SER A 789 -4.46 -9.39 -8.45
CA SER A 789 -3.19 -9.30 -7.72
C SER A 789 -2.66 -10.66 -7.24
N LEU A 790 -3.56 -11.60 -6.91
CA LEU A 790 -3.22 -12.99 -6.61
C LEU A 790 -2.79 -13.75 -7.88
N ARG A 791 -3.49 -13.55 -9.01
CA ARG A 791 -3.08 -14.13 -10.31
C ARG A 791 -1.71 -13.66 -10.77
N SER A 792 -1.32 -12.44 -10.42
CA SER A 792 -0.03 -11.88 -10.80
C SER A 792 1.17 -12.43 -10.00
N GLN A 793 0.93 -13.22 -8.95
CA GLN A 793 2.01 -13.76 -8.13
C GLN A 793 2.83 -14.80 -8.92
N LYS A 794 4.16 -14.73 -8.81
CA LYS A 794 5.09 -15.67 -9.47
C LYS A 794 4.94 -17.09 -8.94
N ASN A 795 4.67 -17.22 -7.64
CA ASN A 795 4.35 -18.50 -7.00
C ASN A 795 2.83 -18.62 -6.88
N GLN A 796 2.28 -19.69 -7.46
CA GLN A 796 0.84 -19.98 -7.50
C GLN A 796 0.42 -21.06 -6.49
N ASP A 797 1.32 -21.51 -5.60
CA ASP A 797 1.08 -22.55 -4.59
C ASP A 797 0.46 -21.95 -3.32
N PHE A 798 -0.79 -21.52 -3.45
CA PHE A 798 -1.57 -20.95 -2.36
C PHE A 798 -3.04 -21.36 -2.44
N GLY A 799 -3.72 -21.31 -1.28
CA GLY A 799 -5.17 -21.45 -1.18
C GLY A 799 -5.88 -20.12 -0.96
N ILE A 800 -7.19 -20.10 -1.22
CA ILE A 800 -8.07 -18.95 -0.97
C ILE A 800 -9.29 -19.44 -0.18
N ILE A 801 -9.64 -18.72 0.88
CA ILE A 801 -10.94 -18.78 1.53
C ILE A 801 -11.61 -17.43 1.27
N LEU A 802 -12.62 -17.41 0.40
CA LEU A 802 -13.37 -16.20 0.05
C LEU A 802 -14.72 -16.24 0.75
N ILE A 803 -14.96 -15.27 1.63
CA ILE A 803 -16.20 -15.18 2.41
C ILE A 803 -16.98 -13.92 2.05
N ASP A 804 -18.17 -14.10 1.51
CA ASP A 804 -19.19 -13.07 1.37
C ASP A 804 -20.12 -13.08 2.59
N ASP A 805 -20.05 -12.02 3.41
CA ASP A 805 -20.78 -11.93 4.67
C ASP A 805 -22.20 -11.35 4.47
N ALA A 806 -23.00 -12.04 3.66
CA ALA A 806 -24.37 -11.71 3.31
C ALA A 806 -24.52 -10.40 2.53
N SER A 807 -23.91 -10.36 1.34
CA SER A 807 -24.16 -9.34 0.33
C SER A 807 -25.40 -9.64 -0.52
N GLY A 808 -25.91 -10.87 -0.47
CA GLY A 808 -27.07 -11.32 -1.24
C GLY A 808 -26.73 -11.85 -2.64
N ALA A 809 -27.57 -12.74 -3.18
CA ALA A 809 -27.31 -13.43 -4.43
C ALA A 809 -27.25 -12.50 -5.65
N THR A 810 -27.99 -11.38 -5.63
CA THR A 810 -27.94 -10.35 -6.69
C THR A 810 -26.57 -9.69 -6.81
N HIS A 811 -25.80 -9.66 -5.72
CA HIS A 811 -24.44 -9.14 -5.69
C HIS A 811 -23.40 -10.22 -6.01
N ASN A 812 -23.48 -11.37 -5.33
CA ASN A 812 -22.40 -12.37 -5.30
C ASN A 812 -22.56 -13.53 -6.31
N TRP A 813 -23.59 -13.52 -7.16
CA TRP A 813 -23.81 -14.57 -8.18
C TRP A 813 -22.61 -14.72 -9.12
N CYS A 814 -21.91 -13.62 -9.43
CA CYS A 814 -20.81 -13.59 -10.38
C CYS A 814 -19.46 -14.03 -9.78
N TYR A 815 -19.39 -14.36 -8.48
CA TYR A 815 -18.12 -14.71 -7.84
C TYR A 815 -17.44 -15.94 -8.47
N PRO A 816 -18.14 -17.04 -8.80
CA PRO A 816 -17.53 -18.14 -9.53
C PRO A 816 -16.93 -17.73 -10.89
N LEU A 817 -17.58 -16.81 -11.62
CA LEU A 817 -17.04 -16.24 -12.87
C LEU A 817 -15.78 -15.42 -12.63
N LEU A 818 -15.80 -14.55 -11.62
CA LEU A 818 -14.66 -13.72 -11.23
C LEU A 818 -13.45 -14.53 -10.79
N LEU A 819 -13.69 -15.66 -10.12
CA LEU A 819 -12.64 -16.56 -9.64
C LEU A 819 -11.94 -17.28 -10.79
N GLY A 820 -12.65 -17.66 -11.86
CA GLY A 820 -12.04 -18.27 -13.05
C GLY A 820 -11.09 -19.42 -12.70
N ASP A 821 -9.83 -19.29 -13.10
CA ASP A 821 -8.72 -20.22 -12.78
C ASP A 821 -8.43 -20.39 -11.28
N LEU A 822 -8.74 -19.38 -10.46
CA LEU A 822 -8.61 -19.45 -9.00
C LEU A 822 -9.75 -20.24 -8.33
N PHE A 823 -10.82 -20.61 -9.05
CA PHE A 823 -11.98 -21.28 -8.44
C PHE A 823 -11.62 -22.62 -7.79
N THR A 824 -10.74 -23.41 -8.42
CA THR A 824 -10.25 -24.70 -7.87
C THR A 824 -9.39 -24.50 -6.62
N LYS A 825 -8.75 -23.33 -6.50
CA LYS A 825 -7.97 -22.92 -5.34
C LYS A 825 -8.79 -22.14 -4.31
N THR A 826 -10.11 -22.04 -4.48
CA THR A 826 -10.98 -21.27 -3.61
C THR A 826 -11.99 -22.14 -2.89
N THR A 827 -12.11 -21.89 -1.59
CA THR A 827 -13.29 -22.23 -0.80
C THR A 827 -14.17 -20.99 -0.72
N LEU A 828 -15.27 -20.99 -1.47
CA LEU A 828 -16.20 -19.87 -1.53
C LEU A 828 -17.34 -20.11 -0.54
N VAL A 829 -17.51 -19.17 0.41
CA VAL A 829 -18.60 -19.19 1.40
C VAL A 829 -19.47 -17.97 1.18
N ARG A 830 -20.77 -18.16 0.92
CA ARG A 830 -21.73 -17.05 0.81
C ARG A 830 -22.79 -17.19 1.87
N HIS A 831 -22.74 -16.33 2.88
CA HIS A 831 -23.75 -16.33 3.93
C HIS A 831 -25.06 -15.73 3.43
N ASN A 832 -26.19 -16.29 3.87
CA ASN A 832 -27.51 -15.68 3.68
C ASN A 832 -27.85 -14.65 4.77
N ARG A 833 -27.15 -14.70 5.92
CA ARG A 833 -27.32 -13.78 7.04
C ARG A 833 -25.96 -13.29 7.53
N HIS A 834 -25.89 -12.01 7.86
CA HIS A 834 -24.68 -11.39 8.37
C HIS A 834 -24.18 -12.08 9.65
N LYS A 835 -22.94 -12.56 9.63
CA LYS A 835 -22.27 -13.22 10.76
C LYS A 835 -21.28 -12.29 11.48
N GLY A 836 -20.72 -11.31 10.79
CA GLY A 836 -19.74 -10.38 11.35
C GLY A 836 -18.29 -10.82 11.13
N ARG A 837 -17.32 -9.97 11.52
CA ARG A 837 -15.90 -10.20 11.21
C ARG A 837 -15.30 -11.40 11.95
N ILE A 838 -15.38 -11.43 13.28
CA ILE A 838 -14.75 -12.49 14.08
C ILE A 838 -15.33 -13.88 13.81
N PRO A 839 -16.66 -14.10 13.74
CA PRO A 839 -17.19 -15.43 13.41
C PRO A 839 -16.69 -15.96 12.06
N ASN A 840 -16.52 -15.09 11.07
CA ASN A 840 -15.95 -15.46 9.77
C ASN A 840 -14.44 -15.78 9.84
N PHE A 841 -13.67 -15.11 10.72
CA PHE A 841 -12.28 -15.47 10.98
C PHE A 841 -12.19 -16.85 11.64
N LEU A 842 -13.05 -17.14 12.62
CA LEU A 842 -13.10 -18.45 13.27
C LEU A 842 -13.46 -19.56 12.28
N LEU A 843 -14.49 -19.36 11.45
CA LEU A 843 -14.85 -20.30 10.38
C LEU A 843 -13.67 -20.55 9.42
N ALA A 844 -13.04 -19.48 8.93
CA ALA A 844 -11.94 -19.60 7.98
C ALA A 844 -10.71 -20.33 8.58
N ILE A 845 -10.31 -19.94 9.78
CA ILE A 845 -9.02 -20.35 10.35
C ILE A 845 -9.14 -21.67 11.11
N LYS A 846 -10.19 -21.87 11.92
CA LYS A 846 -10.35 -23.07 12.75
C LYS A 846 -10.99 -24.23 11.98
N GLU A 847 -11.95 -23.96 11.09
CA GLU A 847 -12.73 -25.01 10.44
C GLU A 847 -12.28 -25.30 8.99
N LEU A 848 -12.05 -24.25 8.19
CA LEU A 848 -11.76 -24.40 6.76
C LEU A 848 -10.27 -24.58 6.46
N CYS A 849 -9.36 -23.91 7.17
CA CYS A 849 -7.93 -24.19 7.08
C CYS A 849 -7.58 -25.35 8.00
N GLN A 850 -7.02 -26.44 7.48
CA GLN A 850 -6.81 -27.67 8.26
C GLN A 850 -5.39 -27.82 8.81
N ASP A 851 -4.37 -27.41 8.08
CA ASP A 851 -2.97 -27.54 8.51
C ASP A 851 -2.60 -26.44 9.54
N PRO A 852 -2.28 -26.79 10.80
CA PRO A 852 -1.87 -25.82 11.83
C PRO A 852 -0.67 -24.97 11.43
N GLN A 853 0.22 -25.50 10.59
CA GLN A 853 1.40 -24.79 10.15
C GLN A 853 1.08 -23.80 9.02
N SER A 854 -0.06 -23.89 8.33
CA SER A 854 -0.41 -22.96 7.24
C SER A 854 -0.28 -21.49 7.67
N LEU A 855 0.35 -20.68 6.82
CA LEU A 855 0.25 -19.23 6.96
C LEU A 855 -1.13 -18.77 6.50
N ILE A 856 -1.81 -18.00 7.34
CA ILE A 856 -3.02 -17.27 7.00
C ILE A 856 -2.61 -15.85 6.62
N ALA A 857 -2.87 -15.44 5.39
CA ALA A 857 -2.64 -14.07 4.92
C ALA A 857 -3.97 -13.33 4.78
N ILE A 858 -4.16 -12.25 5.54
CA ILE A 858 -5.39 -11.45 5.47
C ILE A 858 -5.30 -10.45 4.32
N LEU A 859 -6.10 -10.66 3.28
CA LEU A 859 -6.23 -9.75 2.14
C LEU A 859 -7.70 -9.35 2.02
N ASP A 860 -8.03 -8.14 2.47
CA ASP A 860 -9.41 -7.65 2.41
C ASP A 860 -9.86 -7.55 0.94
N GLN A 861 -11.14 -7.84 0.67
CA GLN A 861 -11.63 -7.99 -0.71
C GLN A 861 -11.55 -6.70 -1.54
N ASP A 862 -11.44 -5.54 -0.89
CA ASP A 862 -11.24 -4.24 -1.53
C ASP A 862 -9.77 -3.81 -1.63
N ASP A 863 -8.84 -4.55 -1.05
CA ASP A 863 -7.41 -4.31 -1.10
C ASP A 863 -6.72 -5.19 -2.17
N CYS A 864 -5.44 -4.96 -2.42
CA CYS A 864 -4.67 -5.81 -3.35
C CYS A 864 -3.17 -5.87 -3.01
N LEU A 865 -2.50 -6.91 -3.50
CA LEU A 865 -1.05 -7.03 -3.41
C LEU A 865 -0.37 -6.13 -4.47
N MET A 866 0.69 -5.43 -4.07
CA MET A 866 1.38 -4.47 -4.93
C MET A 866 2.53 -5.10 -5.73
N GLN A 867 3.12 -6.19 -5.20
CA GLN A 867 4.30 -6.86 -5.76
C GLN A 867 3.97 -8.30 -6.16
N THR A 868 4.71 -8.87 -7.11
CA THR A 868 4.46 -10.22 -7.67
C THR A 868 5.21 -11.35 -6.95
N ASN A 869 6.06 -11.02 -5.98
CA ASN A 869 6.89 -11.96 -5.22
C ASN A 869 6.47 -12.09 -3.75
N VAL A 870 5.31 -11.54 -3.35
CA VAL A 870 4.86 -11.53 -1.95
C VAL A 870 4.79 -12.95 -1.39
N ILE A 871 4.20 -13.89 -2.14
CA ILE A 871 4.05 -15.28 -1.72
C ILE A 871 5.41 -15.97 -1.50
N CYS A 872 6.36 -15.80 -2.42
CA CYS A 872 7.71 -16.35 -2.27
C CYS A 872 8.38 -15.81 -1.00
N THR A 873 8.25 -14.51 -0.74
CA THR A 873 8.86 -13.88 0.42
C THR A 873 8.24 -14.37 1.73
N LEU A 874 6.91 -14.53 1.79
CA LEU A 874 6.22 -15.07 2.96
C LEU A 874 6.62 -16.53 3.26
N LEU A 875 6.71 -17.37 2.23
CA LEU A 875 7.11 -18.78 2.40
C LEU A 875 8.59 -18.89 2.82
N ASN A 876 9.48 -18.07 2.27
CA ASN A 876 10.89 -18.04 2.69
C ASN A 876 11.03 -17.61 4.16
N ALA A 877 10.28 -16.60 4.58
CA ALA A 877 10.23 -16.18 5.97
C ALA A 877 9.73 -17.28 6.92
N LYS A 878 8.66 -17.99 6.52
CA LYS A 878 8.17 -19.15 7.25
C LYS A 878 9.24 -20.24 7.40
N GLN A 879 9.97 -20.54 6.33
CA GLN A 879 11.07 -21.51 6.37
C GLN A 879 12.20 -21.09 7.33
N GLN A 880 12.36 -19.78 7.56
CA GLN A 880 13.30 -19.22 8.54
C GLN A 880 12.72 -19.17 9.98
N GLY A 881 11.53 -19.72 10.20
CA GLY A 881 10.90 -19.86 11.51
C GLY A 881 9.89 -18.76 11.86
N ALA A 882 9.54 -17.86 10.93
CA ALA A 882 8.59 -16.79 11.20
C ALA A 882 7.15 -17.32 11.39
N ASP A 883 6.53 -16.96 12.51
CA ASP A 883 5.14 -17.29 12.85
C ASP A 883 4.17 -16.10 12.77
N LEU A 884 4.71 -14.88 12.78
CA LEU A 884 4.01 -13.63 12.51
C LEU A 884 4.82 -12.76 11.55
N ILE A 885 4.25 -12.41 10.40
CA ILE A 885 4.92 -11.63 9.36
C ILE A 885 4.06 -10.42 9.01
N GLN A 886 4.68 -9.24 9.01
CA GLN A 886 4.10 -8.02 8.46
C GLN A 886 4.96 -7.44 7.36
N MET A 887 4.31 -6.76 6.42
CA MET A 887 4.95 -6.12 5.28
C MET A 887 4.36 -4.72 5.06
N PRO A 888 5.11 -3.76 4.48
CA PRO A 888 4.64 -2.39 4.34
C PRO A 888 3.35 -2.26 3.50
N MET A 889 2.34 -1.56 4.04
CA MET A 889 1.19 -1.09 3.25
C MET A 889 1.37 0.35 2.75
N TYR A 890 0.84 0.59 1.55
CA TYR A 890 0.61 1.92 1.02
C TYR A 890 -0.85 2.32 1.21
N ARG A 891 -1.07 3.55 1.68
CA ARG A 891 -2.40 4.13 1.86
C ARG A 891 -2.56 5.36 0.97
N PRO A 892 -3.41 5.29 -0.07
CA PRO A 892 -3.59 6.44 -0.98
C PRO A 892 -4.07 7.71 -0.27
N ASN A 893 -4.87 7.59 0.80
CA ASN A 893 -5.32 8.74 1.60
C ASN A 893 -4.28 9.26 2.61
N LYS A 894 -3.17 8.53 2.81
CA LYS A 894 -2.06 8.88 3.72
C LYS A 894 -0.72 8.41 3.14
N PRO A 895 -0.34 8.89 1.94
CA PRO A 895 0.73 8.32 1.12
C PRO A 895 2.12 8.43 1.76
N LEU A 896 2.33 9.43 2.64
CA LEU A 896 3.62 9.67 3.31
C LEU A 896 3.82 8.86 4.60
N ASN A 897 2.76 8.23 5.12
CA ASN A 897 2.82 7.51 6.39
C ASN A 897 3.48 6.13 6.20
N LEU A 898 4.33 5.76 7.17
CA LEU A 898 4.90 4.43 7.27
C LEU A 898 4.44 3.77 8.57
N TYR A 899 4.25 2.45 8.51
CA TYR A 899 3.62 1.67 9.57
C TYR A 899 4.57 0.56 10.01
N HIS A 900 5.68 0.94 10.64
CA HIS A 900 6.60 -0.04 11.19
C HIS A 900 6.04 -0.59 12.51
N PRO A 901 5.88 -1.91 12.65
CA PRO A 901 5.36 -2.53 13.86
C PRO A 901 6.38 -2.49 15.01
N ASP A 902 5.86 -2.39 16.24
CA ASP A 902 6.58 -2.58 17.51
C ASP A 902 5.98 -3.81 18.20
N TYR A 903 6.71 -4.92 18.12
CA TYR A 903 6.33 -6.20 18.73
C TYR A 903 6.64 -6.27 20.23
N THR A 904 7.35 -5.30 20.79
CA THR A 904 7.89 -5.43 22.15
C THR A 904 6.82 -5.14 23.18
N ASN A 905 6.11 -4.02 23.04
CA ASN A 905 5.07 -3.58 23.97
C ASN A 905 3.92 -2.89 23.21
N PRO A 906 3.25 -3.60 22.28
CA PRO A 906 2.27 -3.00 21.38
C PRO A 906 1.16 -2.24 22.12
N ARG A 907 0.77 -2.71 23.31
CA ARG A 907 -0.25 -2.04 24.13
C ARG A 907 0.15 -0.64 24.63
N GLN A 908 1.41 -0.45 25.01
CA GLN A 908 1.90 0.81 25.59
C GLN A 908 2.01 1.93 24.55
N VAL A 909 2.12 1.56 23.27
CA VAL A 909 2.24 2.49 22.13
C VAL A 909 0.99 2.45 21.24
N ALA A 910 -0.19 2.32 21.84
CA ALA A 910 -1.49 2.36 21.17
C ALA A 910 -1.63 1.36 20.00
N GLY A 911 -1.16 0.14 20.22
CA GLY A 911 -1.13 -0.96 19.25
C GLY A 911 0.17 -1.06 18.45
N GLY A 912 1.10 -0.10 18.56
CA GLY A 912 2.45 -0.23 18.00
C GLY A 912 2.49 -0.58 16.50
N ASN A 913 1.50 -0.15 15.71
CA ASN A 913 1.32 -0.52 14.29
C ASN A 913 1.26 -2.04 13.99
N VAL A 914 1.13 -2.93 14.98
CA VAL A 914 0.98 -4.38 14.70
C VAL A 914 -0.34 -4.69 13.99
N TRP A 915 -1.31 -3.78 14.02
CA TRP A 915 -2.56 -3.84 13.25
C TRP A 915 -2.39 -3.54 11.75
N SER A 916 -1.23 -3.04 11.31
CA SER A 916 -1.01 -2.66 9.90
C SER A 916 -1.02 -3.85 8.94
N HIS A 917 -1.52 -3.62 7.73
CA HIS A 917 -1.56 -4.60 6.64
C HIS A 917 -0.22 -4.61 5.91
N LEU A 918 0.23 -5.67 5.24
CA LEU A 918 -0.34 -7.03 5.16
C LEU A 918 -0.12 -7.79 6.49
N ARG A 919 -1.15 -8.51 6.95
CA ARG A 919 -1.11 -9.32 8.18
C ARG A 919 -1.03 -10.79 7.82
N VAL A 920 0.05 -11.47 8.22
CA VAL A 920 0.26 -12.89 7.96
C VAL A 920 0.72 -13.60 9.23
N PHE A 921 0.13 -14.74 9.55
CA PHE A 921 0.45 -15.48 10.77
C PHE A 921 0.17 -16.96 10.57
N THR A 922 0.80 -17.85 11.36
CA THR A 922 0.44 -19.27 11.33
C THR A 922 -0.94 -19.49 11.93
N LYS A 923 -1.68 -20.48 11.41
CA LYS A 923 -2.96 -20.90 12.00
C LYS A 923 -2.80 -21.22 13.49
N GLU A 924 -1.76 -21.97 13.84
CA GLU A 924 -1.44 -22.33 15.23
C GLU A 924 -1.32 -21.11 16.15
N LEU A 925 -0.64 -20.03 15.72
CA LEU A 925 -0.50 -18.80 16.51
C LEU A 925 -1.86 -18.15 16.80
N PHE A 926 -2.77 -18.15 15.82
CA PHE A 926 -4.12 -17.63 16.02
C PHE A 926 -4.93 -18.50 16.99
N GLU A 927 -4.78 -19.82 16.93
CA GLU A 927 -5.51 -20.77 17.78
C GLU A 927 -5.11 -20.73 19.25
N GLN A 928 -3.93 -20.21 19.57
CA GLN A 928 -3.50 -19.95 20.95
C GLN A 928 -4.32 -18.85 21.64
N ILE A 929 -5.04 -18.00 20.89
CA ILE A 929 -5.88 -16.95 21.48
C ILE A 929 -7.21 -17.55 21.97
N PRO A 930 -7.56 -17.41 23.25
CA PRO A 930 -8.84 -17.88 23.76
C PRO A 930 -10.02 -17.22 23.04
N GLU A 931 -11.03 -17.99 22.67
CA GLU A 931 -12.18 -17.44 21.93
C GLU A 931 -12.92 -16.34 22.70
N SER A 932 -12.97 -16.44 24.03
CA SER A 932 -13.51 -15.41 24.92
C SER A 932 -12.78 -14.08 24.80
N TYR A 933 -11.53 -14.07 24.35
CA TYR A 933 -10.74 -12.86 24.13
C TYR A 933 -11.35 -11.98 23.03
N PHE A 934 -11.96 -12.59 22.01
CA PHE A 934 -12.64 -11.90 20.91
C PHE A 934 -14.03 -11.37 21.25
N LYS A 935 -14.49 -11.55 22.50
CA LYS A 935 -15.77 -11.04 23.00
C LYS A 935 -15.58 -9.82 23.89
N ARG A 936 -16.55 -8.91 23.85
CA ARG A 936 -16.61 -7.70 24.69
C ARG A 936 -16.92 -8.08 26.13
N LYS A 937 -16.22 -7.47 27.09
CA LYS A 937 -16.42 -7.78 28.52
C LYS A 937 -17.82 -7.38 29.00
N SER A 938 -18.35 -6.28 28.47
CA SER A 938 -19.61 -5.68 28.91
C SER A 938 -20.88 -6.39 28.42
N SER A 939 -20.81 -7.08 27.27
CA SER A 939 -22.00 -7.65 26.60
C SER A 939 -21.89 -9.12 26.22
N GLY A 940 -20.68 -9.70 26.22
CA GLY A 940 -20.44 -11.05 25.71
C GLY A 940 -20.53 -11.16 24.17
N ASN A 941 -20.87 -10.08 23.46
CA ASN A 941 -20.93 -10.04 22.01
C ASN A 941 -19.53 -9.97 21.38
N TRP A 942 -19.42 -10.36 20.12
CA TRP A 942 -18.19 -10.18 19.32
C TRP A 942 -17.86 -8.70 19.11
N PHE A 943 -16.59 -8.36 18.94
CA PHE A 943 -16.22 -7.03 18.45
C PHE A 943 -16.64 -6.87 16.97
N GLU A 944 -17.46 -5.87 16.66
CA GLU A 944 -17.91 -5.61 15.29
C GLU A 944 -16.86 -4.93 14.39
N THR A 945 -15.90 -4.21 14.97
CA THR A 945 -14.85 -3.48 14.24
C THR A 945 -13.51 -3.55 14.98
N THR A 946 -12.48 -2.88 14.45
CA THR A 946 -11.11 -2.87 14.99
C THR A 946 -10.52 -4.28 15.15
N THR A 947 -10.92 -5.20 14.27
CA THR A 947 -10.52 -6.60 14.33
C THR A 947 -9.06 -6.83 14.00
N ASP A 948 -8.45 -5.91 13.27
CA ASP A 948 -7.01 -5.77 13.07
C ASP A 948 -6.25 -5.62 14.40
N TYR A 949 -6.67 -4.70 15.26
CA TYR A 949 -6.12 -4.57 16.62
C TYR A 949 -6.39 -5.82 17.46
N LEU A 950 -7.64 -6.27 17.46
CA LEU A 950 -8.09 -7.39 18.31
C LEU A 950 -7.35 -8.69 18.01
N THR A 951 -7.00 -8.95 16.74
CA THR A 951 -6.25 -10.15 16.35
C THR A 951 -4.74 -9.95 16.51
N MET A 952 -4.19 -8.84 16.00
CA MET A 952 -2.74 -8.69 15.91
C MET A 952 -2.06 -8.38 17.23
N ILE A 953 -2.68 -7.62 18.15
CA ILE A 953 -2.07 -7.36 19.47
C ILE A 953 -1.78 -8.67 20.21
N PRO A 954 -2.76 -9.53 20.51
CA PRO A 954 -2.48 -10.78 21.22
C PRO A 954 -1.55 -11.72 20.43
N MET A 955 -1.67 -11.80 19.10
CA MET A 955 -0.73 -12.62 18.31
C MET A 955 0.70 -12.09 18.40
N SER A 956 0.92 -10.78 18.40
CA SER A 956 2.27 -10.22 18.57
C SER A 956 2.88 -10.46 19.95
N GLU A 957 2.03 -10.64 20.97
CA GLU A 957 2.47 -11.00 22.33
C GLU A 957 2.83 -12.48 22.45
N LEU A 958 2.14 -13.35 21.70
CA LEU A 958 2.33 -14.80 21.69
C LEU A 958 3.42 -15.26 20.70
N ALA A 959 3.66 -14.49 19.62
CA ALA A 959 4.60 -14.85 18.57
C ALA A 959 6.01 -15.12 19.11
N THR A 960 6.63 -16.17 18.59
CA THR A 960 7.99 -16.59 18.91
C THR A 960 9.01 -15.93 18.01
N HIS A 961 8.68 -15.69 16.73
CA HIS A 961 9.56 -15.05 15.76
C HIS A 961 8.79 -14.06 14.87
N PRO A 962 8.28 -12.95 15.45
CA PRO A 962 7.61 -11.92 14.67
C PRO A 962 8.62 -11.13 13.85
N ILE A 963 8.35 -10.95 12.55
CA ILE A 963 9.23 -10.21 11.64
C ILE A 963 8.49 -9.18 10.78
N TYR A 964 9.20 -8.10 10.47
CA TYR A 964 8.77 -7.09 9.50
C TYR A 964 9.68 -7.13 8.28
N ILE A 965 9.12 -7.44 7.10
CA ILE A 965 9.88 -7.57 5.86
C ILE A 965 9.59 -6.37 4.97
N ASP A 966 10.58 -5.51 4.77
CA ASP A 966 10.49 -4.33 3.91
C ASP A 966 11.44 -4.44 2.70
N PHE A 967 10.85 -4.65 1.52
CA PHE A 967 11.53 -4.52 0.22
C PHE A 967 10.78 -3.54 -0.70
N GLY A 968 10.07 -2.57 -0.12
CA GLY A 968 9.06 -1.76 -0.80
C GLY A 968 7.63 -2.13 -0.39
N TYR A 969 6.64 -1.38 -0.88
CA TYR A 969 5.24 -1.60 -0.51
C TYR A 969 4.74 -2.94 -1.07
N ALA A 970 4.13 -3.74 -0.21
CA ALA A 970 3.58 -5.06 -0.55
C ALA A 970 2.05 -5.04 -0.66
N TYR A 971 1.38 -4.07 -0.02
CA TYR A 971 -0.07 -4.08 0.18
C TYR A 971 -0.70 -2.71 -0.11
N TRP A 972 -1.71 -2.67 -0.97
CA TRP A 972 -2.48 -1.47 -1.27
C TRP A 972 -3.73 -1.45 -0.41
N HIS A 973 -3.81 -0.51 0.54
CA HIS A 973 -4.92 -0.40 1.48
C HIS A 973 -5.86 0.75 1.09
N ASP A 974 -7.01 0.40 0.52
CA ASP A 974 -8.03 1.30 -0.03
C ASP A 974 -9.12 1.61 1.01
N ARG A 975 -8.78 2.48 1.96
CA ARG A 975 -9.66 2.81 3.09
C ARG A 975 -10.41 4.12 2.87
N SER A 976 -11.74 4.01 2.85
CA SER A 976 -12.67 5.13 2.95
C SER A 976 -12.50 5.90 4.27
N ASP A 977 -12.77 7.20 4.26
CA ASP A 977 -12.72 8.02 5.47
C ASP A 977 -13.93 7.74 6.36
N TYR A 978 -13.67 7.56 7.65
CA TYR A 978 -14.72 7.40 8.65
C TYR A 978 -15.29 8.75 9.08
N ASN A 979 -16.60 8.74 9.35
CA ASN A 979 -17.26 9.87 9.99
C ASN A 979 -16.80 10.01 11.45
N GLN A 980 -17.20 11.09 12.13
CA GLN A 980 -16.73 11.39 13.48
C GLN A 980 -17.24 10.39 14.53
N GLU A 981 -18.49 9.94 14.40
CA GLU A 981 -19.11 8.97 15.32
C GLU A 981 -18.42 7.60 15.25
N GLU A 982 -18.16 7.12 14.03
CA GLU A 982 -17.42 5.88 13.78
C GLU A 982 -16.01 5.93 14.36
N LYS A 983 -15.33 7.08 14.26
CA LYS A 983 -13.99 7.26 14.85
C LYS A 983 -14.06 7.16 16.38
N GLN A 984 -14.99 7.87 17.02
CA GLN A 984 -15.16 7.82 18.48
C GLN A 984 -15.53 6.41 18.97
N HIS A 985 -16.40 5.71 18.24
CA HIS A 985 -16.76 4.33 18.54
C HIS A 985 -15.55 3.39 18.44
N GLN A 986 -14.75 3.50 17.37
CA GLN A 986 -13.51 2.73 17.22
C GLN A 986 -12.47 3.04 18.30
N GLU A 987 -12.32 4.31 18.69
CA GLU A 987 -11.43 4.72 19.78
C GLU A 987 -11.85 4.09 21.11
N SER A 988 -13.15 4.03 21.40
CA SER A 988 -13.70 3.35 22.58
C SER A 988 -13.36 1.86 22.58
N LEU A 989 -13.58 1.18 21.45
CA LEU A 989 -13.26 -0.25 21.30
C LEU A 989 -11.75 -0.53 21.41
N ILE A 990 -10.91 0.30 20.80
CA ILE A 990 -9.44 0.19 20.92
C ILE A 990 -9.02 0.38 22.37
N SER A 991 -9.59 1.33 23.10
CA SER A 991 -9.32 1.53 24.52
C SER A 991 -9.70 0.30 25.36
N GLU A 992 -10.88 -0.29 25.12
CA GLU A 992 -11.30 -1.55 25.74
C GLU A 992 -10.29 -2.67 25.44
N LEU A 993 -9.85 -2.81 24.19
CA LEU A 993 -8.88 -3.84 23.77
C LEU A 993 -7.51 -3.67 24.43
N LEU A 994 -6.98 -2.45 24.47
CA LEU A 994 -5.69 -2.14 25.08
C LEU A 994 -5.72 -2.41 26.60
N SER A 995 -6.88 -2.29 27.25
CA SER A 995 -7.09 -2.59 28.66
C SER A 995 -7.20 -4.09 29.00
N LYS A 996 -7.36 -4.97 28.00
CA LYS A 996 -7.34 -6.42 28.22
C LYS A 996 -5.95 -6.85 28.71
N PRO A 997 -5.87 -7.92 29.54
CA PRO A 997 -4.57 -8.45 29.96
C PRO A 997 -3.74 -8.88 28.74
N SER A 998 -2.42 -8.71 28.85
CA SER A 998 -1.46 -9.22 27.88
C SER A 998 -1.50 -10.75 27.88
N LEU A 999 -1.33 -11.37 26.71
CA LEU A 999 -1.19 -12.82 26.58
C LEU A 999 0.27 -13.28 26.59
N ARG A 1000 1.22 -12.37 26.82
CA ARG A 1000 2.64 -12.71 26.95
C ARG A 1000 2.86 -13.60 28.19
N SER A 1001 3.60 -14.69 28.05
CA SER A 1001 4.01 -15.52 29.20
C SER A 1001 4.88 -14.69 30.16
N VAL A 1002 4.62 -14.77 31.47
CA VAL A 1002 5.32 -13.99 32.51
C VAL A 1002 6.82 -14.36 32.65
N ASP A 1003 7.24 -15.49 32.07
CA ASP A 1003 8.62 -16.02 32.16
C ASP A 1003 9.53 -15.66 30.96
N ARG A 1004 9.34 -14.50 30.30
CA ARG A 1004 10.22 -14.01 29.22
C ARG A 1004 10.76 -12.62 29.43
#